data_AF-E4QC28-F1
#
_entry.id   AF-E4QC28-F1
#
_cell.length_a   1.000
_cell.length_b   1.000
_cell.length_c   1.000
_cell.angle_alpha   90.00
_cell.angle_beta   90.00
_cell.angle_gamma   90.00
#
_symmetry.space_group_name_H-M   'P 1'
#
loop_
_entity.id
_entity.type
_entity.pdbx_description
1 polymer ?
#
loop_
_entity_poly.entity_id
_entity_poly.type
_entity_poly.pdbx_seq_one_letter_code
_entity_poly.pdbx_strand_id
1 'polypeptide(L)'
;MKKFKRLIAIVTVLLFALSIIAPAFAQDEATTEETGSVYDQAAKILQDKGILKGNEQGDLMLDKELTRAEILAMIIRATGQEDVVKDYVYAEQSFSDVPNTHWAFAYVEAGKDLGIVNGYPDGTFKPDKSVKFEELCKMLVAAKGENPASGKWPLNYVRKALELGFFNGIEDDVGIGDVVKRGQAAVAFANAFFPPEKTIAVKDVKVVANDTIEVYVDVYLNNEPATLEDGDVIPLDFEIKDAKDDTKTVAVTQIDTDKSDFANGKIVLKTAAQTANATYKLYFKGKDTGKTFVAVPVPLTVTKVEALNYKEIKVTFNKPVDDASAATNKDNYTVYLGNAKATISSVILSSDKTNVRLFLSNTMSSDLTTKVTVAKAVGLAEDYTSTIQPFVDSTAPTVENVVPIGLMKLKVIFSEPVLNSGNTANYIVDNSYYPVKADPDTSDYRSVVLTFGFALSAGNHVIEFNKYSTNTDYMIKDYAQYLLINTPKTFTMSSDTTALTTPTVISATQTSVQLKFNKGIADITSVSASPSGTWDGVESIDVNDPSIVTLNFYSGSPLPAYGVTLTITAVDISGTSATLSVSIPTVTVDVTPPTITSYSIDSPTQISLIFSENVIAPSGDWSNYVTITDSNNALHPVIDIKRDDANNNKNKLIVTIDPNYPLPTSGTISVSVKNVVDDTPRYNPMVATTLTINAVDKTAPTVSSVVYDATSKKVYVIFSEAVNATTALNPYNYVLNSAGSLLIPTSANFKLLADGKTVVMDFAIAGTDLSKLTQVQIVNVQDLAGNTMAGQLVAATPVDTSTAPTVETAAQIATNQIKLDITSGSVFSPTLSAGDFIVKDGQTQITITGIKLDDNGDIIITLATSLGTDAGGGDVTVTLNPAGLSTRDIYDRKIRFVDNSGQAITTLTVGDGCAPTITTVEATYQTVVGQTYVTINFSENVNVASFTYLDDYTQQFRVYIDGSLTAIDGFDNSVPNKLIFKFNGDKRYKSIRVDYVPPYDVTKRIKDLSVNNNELAATSVNATWK
;
A
#
# COMPACT_ATOMS: atom_id res chain seq x y z
N MET A 1 -36.77 57.01 4.11
CA MET A 1 -37.41 56.69 5.41
C MET A 1 -38.02 55.28 5.45
N LYS A 2 -37.29 54.24 5.03
CA LYS A 2 -37.71 52.82 5.10
C LYS A 2 -36.85 51.96 6.04
N LYS A 3 -35.77 52.53 6.63
CA LYS A 3 -34.95 51.89 7.68
C LYS A 3 -35.35 52.28 9.13
N PHE A 4 -36.34 53.18 9.31
CA PHE A 4 -36.84 53.58 10.65
C PHE A 4 -38.12 52.82 11.09
N LYS A 5 -38.76 52.05 10.19
CA LYS A 5 -39.90 51.18 10.52
C LYS A 5 -39.50 49.74 10.92
N ARG A 6 -38.20 49.38 10.79
CA ARG A 6 -37.66 48.07 11.23
C ARG A 6 -37.12 48.06 12.67
N LEU A 7 -37.03 49.21 13.35
CA LEU A 7 -36.63 49.30 14.75
C LEU A 7 -37.83 49.18 15.73
N ILE A 8 -39.03 49.60 15.31
CA ILE A 8 -40.26 49.56 16.14
C ILE A 8 -40.83 48.13 16.25
N ALA A 9 -40.64 47.26 15.26
CA ALA A 9 -41.10 45.86 15.34
C ALA A 9 -40.26 44.99 16.29
N ILE A 10 -38.98 45.34 16.53
CA ILE A 10 -38.06 44.57 17.40
C ILE A 10 -38.24 44.92 18.88
N VAL A 11 -38.74 46.12 19.22
CA VAL A 11 -39.09 46.49 20.61
C VAL A 11 -40.48 45.96 21.03
N THR A 12 -41.37 45.69 20.07
CA THR A 12 -42.76 45.25 20.37
C THR A 12 -42.88 43.75 20.65
N VAL A 13 -41.93 42.92 20.17
CA VAL A 13 -41.90 41.46 20.45
C VAL A 13 -41.13 41.13 21.74
N LEU A 14 -40.21 42.00 22.18
CA LEU A 14 -39.48 41.84 23.45
C LEU A 14 -40.31 42.24 24.69
N LEU A 15 -41.38 43.03 24.53
CA LEU A 15 -42.27 43.48 25.62
C LEU A 15 -43.48 42.57 25.88
N PHE A 16 -43.68 41.51 25.10
CA PHE A 16 -44.75 40.51 25.33
C PHE A 16 -44.27 39.26 26.08
N ALA A 17 -42.96 39.13 26.35
CA ALA A 17 -42.36 37.95 27.01
C ALA A 17 -42.02 38.18 28.49
N LEU A 18 -42.32 39.34 29.07
CA LEU A 18 -42.17 39.62 30.49
C LEU A 18 -43.47 40.25 31.01
N SER A 19 -44.03 39.68 32.07
CA SER A 19 -45.21 40.08 32.84
C SER A 19 -46.60 39.72 32.29
N ILE A 20 -47.08 38.51 32.58
CA ILE A 20 -48.37 38.32 33.27
C ILE A 20 -48.17 37.23 34.34
N ILE A 21 -47.95 37.71 35.56
CA ILE A 21 -48.07 36.97 36.82
C ILE A 21 -49.49 37.19 37.34
N ALA A 22 -50.02 36.17 38.03
CA ALA A 22 -51.18 36.11 38.93
C ALA A 22 -52.44 35.43 38.35
N PRO A 23 -53.33 34.84 39.20
CA PRO A 23 -53.26 34.74 40.66
C PRO A 23 -53.29 33.30 41.22
N ALA A 24 -52.59 33.13 42.35
CA ALA A 24 -52.81 32.05 43.29
C ALA A 24 -54.25 32.12 43.83
N PHE A 25 -54.99 31.03 43.72
CA PHE A 25 -56.20 30.80 44.50
C PHE A 25 -55.82 29.97 45.72
N ALA A 26 -56.22 30.49 46.87
CA ALA A 26 -56.04 29.90 48.19
C ALA A 26 -56.73 28.54 48.30
N GLN A 27 -56.02 27.59 48.92
CA GLN A 27 -56.59 26.39 49.52
C GLN A 27 -56.01 26.28 50.93
N ASP A 28 -56.91 26.41 51.90
CA ASP A 28 -56.81 26.18 53.35
C ASP A 28 -55.45 26.26 54.06
N GLU A 29 -55.40 27.16 55.04
CA GLU A 29 -54.55 27.03 56.23
C GLU A 29 -54.86 25.70 56.94
N ALA A 30 -54.19 24.64 56.51
CA ALA A 30 -53.79 23.60 57.44
C ALA A 30 -52.61 24.18 58.23
N THR A 31 -52.86 24.43 59.50
CA THR A 31 -51.89 24.65 60.57
C THR A 31 -50.48 24.18 60.19
N THR A 32 -49.52 25.10 60.18
CA THR A 32 -48.12 24.77 60.37
C THR A 32 -48.02 24.02 61.71
N GLU A 33 -48.13 22.69 61.68
CA GLU A 33 -47.43 21.88 62.66
C GLU A 33 -45.97 22.28 62.46
N GLU A 34 -45.40 22.88 63.50
CA GLU A 34 -43.97 23.10 63.59
C GLU A 34 -43.28 21.82 63.12
N THR A 35 -42.64 21.85 61.95
CA THR A 35 -41.65 20.84 61.62
C THR A 35 -40.59 21.01 62.68
N GLY A 36 -40.70 20.20 63.74
CA GLY A 36 -39.79 20.24 64.88
C GLY A 36 -38.36 20.18 64.41
N SER A 37 -37.45 20.68 65.23
CA SER A 37 -36.02 20.67 64.94
C SER A 37 -35.58 19.28 64.46
N VAL A 38 -34.50 19.20 63.67
CA VAL A 38 -33.85 17.92 63.33
C VAL A 38 -33.63 17.03 64.56
N TYR A 39 -33.42 17.65 65.73
CA TYR A 39 -33.37 16.99 67.03
C TYR A 39 -34.70 16.36 67.46
N ASP A 40 -35.84 17.05 67.26
CA ASP A 40 -37.18 16.55 67.58
C ASP A 40 -37.55 15.37 66.68
N GLN A 41 -37.25 15.47 65.38
CA GLN A 41 -37.53 14.41 64.41
C GLN A 41 -36.74 13.14 64.71
N ALA A 42 -35.43 13.28 64.93
CA ALA A 42 -34.57 12.15 65.30
C ALA A 42 -35.00 11.54 66.64
N ALA A 43 -35.32 12.38 67.64
CA ALA A 43 -35.79 11.92 68.94
C ALA A 43 -37.14 11.18 68.83
N LYS A 44 -38.05 11.64 67.96
CA LYS A 44 -39.32 10.97 67.68
C LYS A 44 -39.13 9.60 67.06
N ILE A 45 -38.24 9.47 66.06
CA ILE A 45 -37.89 8.16 65.46
C ILE A 45 -37.39 7.21 66.56
N LEU A 46 -36.47 7.65 67.41
CA LEU A 46 -35.93 6.81 68.47
C LEU A 46 -36.95 6.50 69.57
N GLN A 47 -37.88 7.41 69.86
CA GLN A 47 -38.99 7.18 70.79
C GLN A 47 -39.94 6.10 70.24
N ASP A 48 -40.33 6.19 68.97
CA ASP A 48 -41.22 5.23 68.32
C ASP A 48 -40.58 3.84 68.20
N LYS A 49 -39.25 3.77 68.10
CA LYS A 49 -38.48 2.53 68.17
C LYS A 49 -38.24 2.02 69.61
N GLY A 50 -38.69 2.75 70.63
CA GLY A 50 -38.52 2.38 72.04
C GLY A 50 -37.09 2.53 72.59
N ILE A 51 -36.21 3.22 71.84
CA ILE A 51 -34.79 3.40 72.15
C ILE A 51 -34.61 4.59 73.11
N LEU A 52 -35.24 5.72 72.80
CA LEU A 52 -35.21 6.94 73.62
C LEU A 52 -36.48 7.03 74.47
N LYS A 53 -36.33 7.22 75.79
CA LYS A 53 -37.46 7.36 76.73
C LYS A 53 -37.46 8.75 77.35
N GLY A 54 -38.64 9.38 77.46
CA GLY A 54 -38.80 10.67 78.14
C GLY A 54 -38.97 10.52 79.65
N ASN A 55 -39.17 11.63 80.35
CA ASN A 55 -39.60 11.63 81.76
C ASN A 55 -41.08 11.18 81.89
N GLU A 56 -41.60 11.14 83.12
CA GLU A 56 -42.99 10.73 83.42
C GLU A 56 -44.05 11.59 82.72
N GLN A 57 -43.67 12.78 82.24
CA GLN A 57 -44.53 13.73 81.51
C GLN A 57 -44.39 13.63 79.98
N GLY A 58 -43.55 12.72 79.48
CA GLY A 58 -43.33 12.49 78.04
C GLY A 58 -42.30 13.42 77.39
N ASP A 59 -41.68 14.33 78.15
CA ASP A 59 -40.63 15.21 77.65
C ASP A 59 -39.33 14.41 77.43
N LEU A 60 -38.80 14.49 76.19
CA LEU A 60 -37.60 13.79 75.75
C LEU A 60 -36.30 14.43 76.23
N MET A 61 -36.37 15.62 76.85
CA MET A 61 -35.26 16.33 77.51
C MET A 61 -34.06 16.57 76.58
N LEU A 62 -34.31 17.00 75.34
CA LEU A 62 -33.30 17.05 74.27
C LEU A 62 -32.09 17.96 74.57
N ASP A 63 -32.27 18.98 75.40
CA ASP A 63 -31.18 19.88 75.81
C ASP A 63 -30.29 19.33 76.94
N LYS A 64 -30.67 18.21 77.58
CA LYS A 64 -29.89 17.64 78.69
C LYS A 64 -28.72 16.80 78.18
N GLU A 65 -27.65 16.74 78.97
CA GLU A 65 -26.53 15.83 78.72
C GLU A 65 -26.94 14.38 78.99
N LEU A 66 -26.35 13.43 78.26
CA LEU A 66 -26.53 12.01 78.49
C LEU A 66 -25.32 11.41 79.21
N THR A 67 -25.57 10.56 80.20
CA THR A 67 -24.52 9.79 80.85
C THR A 67 -24.01 8.66 79.94
N ARG A 68 -22.78 8.22 80.18
CA ARG A 68 -22.17 7.09 79.46
C ARG A 68 -23.01 5.80 79.60
N ALA A 69 -23.60 5.58 80.78
CA ALA A 69 -24.51 4.46 81.02
C ALA A 69 -25.80 4.55 80.19
N GLU A 70 -26.40 5.74 80.07
CA GLU A 70 -27.60 5.96 79.26
C GLU A 70 -27.33 5.77 77.77
N ILE A 71 -26.22 6.30 77.24
CA ILE A 71 -25.83 6.08 75.84
C ILE A 71 -25.62 4.59 75.56
N LEU A 72 -24.94 3.88 76.46
CA LEU A 72 -24.70 2.45 76.27
C LEU A 72 -26.02 1.66 76.25
N ALA A 73 -26.95 1.98 77.15
CA ALA A 73 -28.27 1.38 77.16
C ALA A 73 -29.06 1.71 75.88
N MET A 74 -28.95 2.95 75.36
CA MET A 74 -29.56 3.31 74.07
C MET A 74 -28.96 2.52 72.91
N ILE A 75 -27.65 2.30 72.88
CA ILE A 75 -26.98 1.51 71.82
C ILE A 75 -27.48 0.07 71.85
N ILE A 76 -27.49 -0.56 73.03
CA ILE A 76 -27.94 -1.94 73.18
C ILE A 76 -29.40 -2.11 72.71
N ARG A 77 -30.27 -1.13 72.98
CA ARG A 77 -31.63 -1.13 72.43
C ARG A 77 -31.65 -0.95 70.91
N ALA A 78 -30.87 -0.01 70.38
CA ALA A 78 -30.81 0.29 68.95
C ALA A 78 -30.28 -0.89 68.13
N THR A 79 -29.36 -1.67 68.68
CA THR A 79 -28.83 -2.90 68.06
C THR A 79 -29.70 -4.13 68.31
N GLY A 80 -30.81 -3.99 69.06
CA GLY A 80 -31.72 -5.10 69.37
C GLY A 80 -31.15 -6.13 70.35
N GLN A 81 -30.16 -5.76 71.16
CA GLN A 81 -29.41 -6.65 72.05
C GLN A 81 -29.90 -6.62 73.51
N GLU A 82 -31.11 -6.12 73.78
CA GLU A 82 -31.65 -6.00 75.15
C GLU A 82 -31.75 -7.36 75.87
N ASP A 83 -31.96 -8.45 75.13
CA ASP A 83 -32.00 -9.80 75.71
C ASP A 83 -30.63 -10.27 76.21
N VAL A 84 -29.54 -9.84 75.57
CA VAL A 84 -28.17 -10.19 75.96
C VAL A 84 -27.87 -9.65 77.37
N VAL A 85 -28.44 -8.50 77.74
CA VAL A 85 -28.23 -7.86 79.05
C VAL A 85 -28.68 -8.75 80.22
N LYS A 86 -29.70 -9.58 80.03
CA LYS A 86 -30.25 -10.45 81.09
C LYS A 86 -29.24 -11.48 81.59
N ASP A 87 -28.30 -11.88 80.73
CA ASP A 87 -27.27 -12.85 81.07
C ASP A 87 -26.19 -12.27 82.01
N TYR A 88 -26.13 -10.93 82.14
CA TYR A 88 -25.10 -10.23 82.90
C TYR A 88 -25.55 -9.74 84.30
N VAL A 89 -26.76 -10.07 84.75
CA VAL A 89 -27.29 -9.64 86.06
C VAL A 89 -26.44 -10.15 87.23
N TYR A 90 -25.74 -11.28 87.05
CA TYR A 90 -24.83 -11.88 88.03
C TYR A 90 -23.39 -12.01 87.52
N ALA A 91 -23.00 -11.21 86.52
CA ALA A 91 -21.64 -11.21 85.99
C ALA A 91 -20.61 -10.78 87.05
N GLU A 92 -19.35 -11.19 86.87
CA GLU A 92 -18.25 -10.66 87.67
C GLU A 92 -18.00 -9.18 87.31
N GLN A 93 -17.81 -8.35 88.34
CA GLN A 93 -17.63 -6.91 88.17
C GLN A 93 -16.33 -6.61 87.40
N SER A 94 -16.44 -6.00 86.22
CA SER A 94 -15.30 -5.62 85.38
C SER A 94 -14.71 -4.25 85.71
N PHE A 95 -15.53 -3.34 86.25
CA PHE A 95 -15.13 -1.96 86.54
C PHE A 95 -15.38 -1.63 88.01
N SER A 96 -14.35 -1.11 88.68
CA SER A 96 -14.37 -0.90 90.13
C SER A 96 -15.42 0.10 90.62
N ASP A 97 -15.90 0.99 89.74
CA ASP A 97 -16.87 2.05 90.03
C ASP A 97 -18.31 1.71 89.61
N VAL A 98 -18.57 0.49 89.13
CA VAL A 98 -19.92 0.02 88.79
C VAL A 98 -20.30 -1.17 89.68
N PRO A 99 -20.85 -0.93 90.88
CA PRO A 99 -21.28 -2.03 91.75
C PRO A 99 -22.46 -2.79 91.14
N ASN A 100 -22.65 -4.05 91.51
CA ASN A 100 -23.76 -4.89 91.03
C ASN A 100 -25.16 -4.35 91.38
N THR A 101 -25.25 -3.41 92.32
CA THR A 101 -26.47 -2.68 92.69
C THR A 101 -26.78 -1.50 91.77
N HIS A 102 -25.84 -1.10 90.91
CA HIS A 102 -26.03 -0.01 89.96
C HIS A 102 -26.98 -0.45 88.83
N TRP A 103 -27.94 0.40 88.46
CA TRP A 103 -28.97 0.06 87.46
C TRP A 103 -28.37 -0.34 86.10
N ALA A 104 -27.24 0.25 85.75
CA ALA A 104 -26.54 -0.01 84.50
C ALA A 104 -25.55 -1.17 84.56
N PHE A 105 -25.39 -1.86 85.69
CA PHE A 105 -24.36 -2.91 85.87
C PHE A 105 -24.37 -3.93 84.72
N ALA A 106 -25.51 -4.57 84.48
CA ALA A 106 -25.64 -5.57 83.43
C ALA A 106 -25.42 -5.00 82.01
N TYR A 107 -25.82 -3.74 81.76
CA TYR A 107 -25.58 -3.07 80.47
C TYR A 107 -24.10 -2.79 80.24
N VAL A 108 -23.37 -2.39 81.29
CA VAL A 108 -21.94 -2.10 81.23
C VAL A 108 -21.14 -3.37 80.96
N GLU A 109 -21.47 -4.46 81.66
CA GLU A 109 -20.80 -5.76 81.45
C GLU A 109 -21.09 -6.31 80.05
N ALA A 110 -22.35 -6.29 79.59
CA ALA A 110 -22.71 -6.68 78.22
C ALA A 110 -22.00 -5.82 77.17
N GLY A 111 -21.99 -4.50 77.35
CA GLY A 111 -21.34 -3.57 76.43
C GLY A 111 -19.83 -3.75 76.34
N LYS A 112 -19.19 -4.23 77.41
CA LYS A 112 -17.77 -4.58 77.43
C LYS A 112 -17.50 -5.82 76.59
N ASP A 113 -18.28 -6.87 76.79
CA ASP A 113 -18.13 -8.12 76.05
C ASP A 113 -18.46 -7.96 74.56
N LEU A 114 -19.40 -7.07 74.22
CA LEU A 114 -19.72 -6.67 72.85
C LEU A 114 -18.65 -5.75 72.21
N GLY A 115 -17.61 -5.34 72.96
CA GLY A 115 -16.55 -4.44 72.48
C GLY A 115 -16.97 -2.97 72.30
N ILE A 116 -18.21 -2.63 72.66
CA ILE A 116 -18.78 -1.29 72.55
C ILE A 116 -18.09 -0.34 73.53
N VAL A 117 -17.68 -0.81 74.71
CA VAL A 117 -16.95 -0.05 75.72
C VAL A 117 -15.76 -0.84 76.27
N ASN A 118 -14.65 -0.16 76.61
CA ASN A 118 -13.46 -0.81 77.20
C ASN A 118 -13.15 -0.28 78.62
N GLY A 119 -13.94 0.67 79.12
CA GLY A 119 -13.58 1.48 80.29
C GLY A 119 -12.40 2.41 80.06
N TYR A 120 -11.95 3.02 81.16
CA TYR A 120 -10.78 3.89 81.21
C TYR A 120 -9.54 3.10 81.66
N PRO A 121 -8.32 3.58 81.34
CA PRO A 121 -7.08 2.91 81.75
C PRO A 121 -6.91 2.72 83.27
N ASP A 122 -7.66 3.46 84.09
CA ASP A 122 -7.69 3.36 85.55
C ASP A 122 -8.59 2.22 86.07
N GLY A 123 -9.21 1.43 85.19
CA GLY A 123 -10.08 0.31 85.55
C GLY A 123 -11.51 0.74 85.94
N THR A 124 -11.93 1.95 85.56
CA THR A 124 -13.28 2.49 85.81
C THR A 124 -14.09 2.65 84.52
N PHE A 125 -15.42 2.70 84.61
CA PHE A 125 -16.32 2.97 83.48
C PHE A 125 -16.87 4.40 83.48
N LYS A 126 -17.04 4.98 84.67
CA LYS A 126 -17.65 6.29 84.97
C LYS A 126 -19.10 6.36 84.48
N PRO A 127 -20.02 5.53 85.02
CA PRO A 127 -21.37 5.36 84.48
C PRO A 127 -22.18 6.65 84.45
N ASP A 128 -22.08 7.47 85.50
CA ASP A 128 -22.86 8.71 85.66
C ASP A 128 -22.17 9.95 85.06
N LYS A 129 -21.00 9.78 84.43
CA LYS A 129 -20.30 10.89 83.77
C LYS A 129 -20.96 11.15 82.41
N SER A 130 -21.17 12.42 82.08
CA SER A 130 -21.67 12.82 80.76
C SER A 130 -20.73 12.37 79.64
N VAL A 131 -21.30 11.87 78.55
CA VAL A 131 -20.56 11.33 77.42
C VAL A 131 -19.93 12.45 76.59
N LYS A 132 -18.66 12.29 76.24
CA LYS A 132 -18.00 13.22 75.31
C LYS A 132 -18.22 12.83 73.85
N PHE A 133 -18.12 13.80 72.96
CA PHE A 133 -18.27 13.61 71.51
C PHE A 133 -17.43 12.44 70.97
N GLU A 134 -16.14 12.40 71.28
CA GLU A 134 -15.25 11.32 70.84
C GLU A 134 -15.62 9.94 71.42
N GLU A 135 -16.17 9.92 72.63
CA GLU A 135 -16.60 8.69 73.29
C GLU A 135 -17.88 8.17 72.61
N LEU A 136 -18.81 9.06 72.27
CA LEU A 136 -20.00 8.71 71.47
C LEU A 136 -19.61 8.20 70.08
N CYS A 137 -18.69 8.87 69.37
CA CYS A 137 -18.20 8.41 68.07
C CYS A 137 -17.66 6.97 68.16
N LYS A 138 -16.85 6.68 69.19
CA LYS A 138 -16.32 5.32 69.41
C LYS A 138 -17.40 4.30 69.62
N MET A 139 -18.34 4.62 70.51
CA MET A 139 -19.39 3.68 70.88
C MET A 139 -20.29 3.37 69.68
N LEU A 140 -20.65 4.37 68.86
CA LEU A 140 -21.44 4.18 67.64
C LEU A 140 -20.70 3.39 66.55
N VAL A 141 -19.44 3.75 66.27
CA VAL A 141 -18.62 3.03 65.27
C VAL A 141 -18.44 1.56 65.67
N ALA A 142 -18.11 1.30 66.94
CA ALA A 142 -17.97 -0.06 67.45
C ALA A 142 -19.30 -0.83 67.38
N ALA A 143 -20.41 -0.20 67.75
CA ALA A 143 -21.73 -0.83 67.71
C ALA A 143 -22.21 -1.17 66.29
N LYS A 144 -21.75 -0.42 65.27
CA LYS A 144 -21.99 -0.73 63.86
C LYS A 144 -21.09 -1.83 63.31
N GLY A 145 -20.17 -2.37 64.12
CA GLY A 145 -19.19 -3.36 63.70
C GLY A 145 -18.09 -2.80 62.80
N GLU A 146 -17.96 -1.47 62.75
CA GLU A 146 -17.00 -0.78 61.89
C GLU A 146 -15.64 -0.66 62.58
N ASN A 147 -14.56 -0.78 61.80
CA ASN A 147 -13.21 -0.55 62.30
C ASN A 147 -12.91 0.96 62.36
N PRO A 148 -12.15 1.44 63.36
CA PRO A 148 -11.71 2.83 63.39
C PRO A 148 -10.86 3.16 62.14
N ALA A 149 -10.89 4.43 61.74
CA ALA A 149 -9.99 4.91 60.68
C ALA A 149 -8.52 4.80 61.11
N SER A 150 -7.58 5.03 60.19
CA SER A 150 -6.16 5.08 60.54
C SER A 150 -5.85 6.26 61.46
N GLY A 151 -5.12 6.00 62.56
CA GLY A 151 -4.65 7.04 63.48
C GLY A 151 -4.76 6.67 64.95
N LYS A 152 -4.47 7.64 65.83
CA LYS A 152 -4.55 7.49 67.28
C LYS A 152 -5.94 7.88 67.80
N TRP A 153 -6.32 7.24 68.90
CA TRP A 153 -7.44 7.67 69.73
C TRP A 153 -7.28 9.15 70.13
N PRO A 154 -8.34 9.99 70.08
CA PRO A 154 -9.71 9.69 69.64
C PRO A 154 -10.00 9.91 68.14
N LEU A 155 -9.09 10.55 67.40
CA LEU A 155 -9.36 11.07 66.05
C LEU A 155 -9.71 9.98 65.03
N ASN A 156 -9.18 8.76 65.21
CA ASN A 156 -9.50 7.62 64.36
C ASN A 156 -10.98 7.22 64.39
N TYR A 157 -11.63 7.26 65.55
CA TYR A 157 -13.06 6.98 65.66
C TYR A 157 -13.92 8.18 65.25
N VAL A 158 -13.49 9.40 65.59
CA VAL A 158 -14.18 10.63 65.17
C VAL A 158 -14.24 10.72 63.64
N ARG A 159 -13.11 10.53 62.95
CA ARG A 159 -13.07 10.56 61.49
C ARG A 159 -13.97 9.48 60.88
N LYS A 160 -13.95 8.26 61.42
CA LYS A 160 -14.80 7.19 60.92
C LYS A 160 -16.28 7.51 61.11
N ALA A 161 -16.66 8.09 62.24
CA ALA A 161 -18.05 8.46 62.49
C ALA A 161 -18.55 9.61 61.58
N LEU A 162 -17.68 10.58 61.25
CA LEU A 162 -17.99 11.64 60.27
C LEU A 162 -18.06 11.10 58.84
N GLU A 163 -17.15 10.19 58.47
CA GLU A 163 -17.17 9.49 57.17
C GLU A 163 -18.47 8.73 56.95
N LEU A 164 -18.98 8.07 58.00
CA LEU A 164 -20.26 7.36 57.98
C LEU A 164 -21.48 8.29 58.10
N GLY A 165 -21.26 9.61 58.16
CA GLY A 165 -22.33 10.61 58.21
C GLY A 165 -23.15 10.62 59.48
N PHE A 166 -22.68 10.03 60.59
CA PHE A 166 -23.48 9.91 61.82
C PHE A 166 -23.90 11.27 62.36
N PHE A 167 -23.02 12.28 62.31
CA PHE A 167 -23.28 13.59 62.89
C PHE A 167 -23.86 14.61 61.89
N ASN A 168 -24.29 14.17 60.71
CA ASN A 168 -24.90 15.05 59.71
C ASN A 168 -26.22 15.66 60.23
N GLY A 169 -26.40 16.96 60.00
CA GLY A 169 -27.60 17.69 60.42
C GLY A 169 -27.57 18.16 61.88
N ILE A 170 -26.47 18.00 62.61
CA ILE A 170 -26.30 18.65 63.91
C ILE A 170 -25.87 20.10 63.67
N GLU A 171 -26.72 21.05 64.05
CA GLU A 171 -26.55 22.49 63.77
C GLU A 171 -25.53 23.18 64.69
N ASP A 172 -25.37 22.71 65.93
CA ASP A 172 -24.38 23.22 66.90
C ASP A 172 -22.99 22.58 66.69
N ASP A 173 -21.93 23.39 66.67
CA ASP A 173 -20.54 22.92 66.65
C ASP A 173 -20.25 22.06 67.89
N VAL A 174 -20.08 20.74 67.68
CA VAL A 174 -19.68 19.77 68.71
C VAL A 174 -18.36 19.11 68.31
N GLY A 175 -17.35 19.24 69.15
CA GLY A 175 -15.98 18.81 68.87
C GLY A 175 -15.39 17.87 69.92
N ILE A 176 -14.16 17.44 69.67
CA ILE A 176 -13.41 16.58 70.60
C ILE A 176 -13.26 17.30 71.95
N GLY A 177 -13.72 16.64 73.02
CA GLY A 177 -13.68 17.15 74.38
C GLY A 177 -15.02 17.68 74.88
N ASP A 178 -15.95 18.02 73.98
CA ASP A 178 -17.27 18.55 74.31
C ASP A 178 -18.23 17.44 74.75
N VAL A 179 -19.18 17.81 75.62
CA VAL A 179 -20.24 16.90 76.07
C VAL A 179 -21.41 16.96 75.08
N VAL A 180 -21.93 15.79 74.70
CA VAL A 180 -23.01 15.71 73.71
C VAL A 180 -24.37 15.82 74.39
N LYS A 181 -25.21 16.74 73.90
CA LYS A 181 -26.60 16.87 74.35
C LYS A 181 -27.47 15.75 73.79
N ARG A 182 -28.58 15.43 74.46
CA ARG A 182 -29.50 14.34 74.14
C ARG A 182 -30.11 14.44 72.75
N GLY A 183 -30.42 15.65 72.26
CA GLY A 183 -30.87 15.89 70.89
C GLY A 183 -29.81 15.58 69.84
N GLN A 184 -28.56 16.04 70.07
CA GLN A 184 -27.42 15.76 69.18
C GLN A 184 -27.12 14.25 69.13
N ALA A 185 -27.17 13.58 70.27
CA ALA A 185 -27.05 12.12 70.33
C ALA A 185 -28.21 11.45 69.58
N ALA A 186 -29.46 11.94 69.69
CA ALA A 186 -30.59 11.37 68.97
C ALA A 186 -30.38 11.40 67.44
N VAL A 187 -29.89 12.52 66.89
CA VAL A 187 -29.54 12.64 65.46
C VAL A 187 -28.45 11.64 65.09
N ALA A 188 -27.39 11.57 65.89
CA ALA A 188 -26.29 10.63 65.65
C ALA A 188 -26.73 9.16 65.60
N PHE A 189 -27.64 8.77 66.48
CA PHE A 189 -28.23 7.44 66.51
C PHE A 189 -29.17 7.18 65.34
N ALA A 190 -30.05 8.13 65.01
CA ALA A 190 -30.95 8.00 63.88
C ALA A 190 -30.18 7.80 62.57
N ASN A 191 -29.14 8.59 62.32
CA ASN A 191 -28.29 8.45 61.15
C ASN A 191 -27.51 7.12 61.14
N ALA A 192 -26.99 6.69 62.30
CA ALA A 192 -26.20 5.46 62.37
C ALA A 192 -27.02 4.18 62.13
N PHE A 193 -28.25 4.13 62.67
CA PHE A 193 -29.04 2.90 62.70
C PHE A 193 -30.27 2.92 61.79
N PHE A 194 -30.70 4.10 61.33
CA PHE A 194 -31.93 4.28 60.54
C PHE A 194 -31.79 5.35 59.42
N PRO A 195 -30.80 5.24 58.49
CA PRO A 195 -30.61 6.25 57.43
C PRO A 195 -31.77 6.23 56.40
N PRO A 196 -32.18 7.39 55.83
CA PRO A 196 -33.23 7.46 54.80
C PRO A 196 -32.73 7.02 53.40
N GLU A 197 -33.57 6.29 52.63
CA GLU A 197 -33.26 5.84 51.25
C GLU A 197 -33.83 6.77 50.16
N LYS A 198 -33.05 7.10 49.11
CA LYS A 198 -33.54 7.78 47.90
C LYS A 198 -34.30 6.78 46.99
N THR A 199 -35.47 7.16 46.50
CA THR A 199 -36.28 6.39 45.53
C THR A 199 -36.30 7.06 44.16
N ILE A 200 -36.37 6.27 43.08
CA ILE A 200 -36.30 6.73 41.68
C ILE A 200 -37.56 6.30 40.94
N ALA A 201 -38.19 7.23 40.21
CA ALA A 201 -39.30 6.97 39.29
C ALA A 201 -38.91 7.34 37.85
N VAL A 202 -39.09 6.41 36.91
CA VAL A 202 -38.75 6.65 35.49
C VAL A 202 -39.85 7.47 34.81
N LYS A 203 -39.47 8.63 34.29
CA LYS A 203 -40.36 9.62 33.68
C LYS A 203 -40.46 9.48 32.18
N ASP A 204 -39.32 9.31 31.49
CA ASP A 204 -39.28 9.22 30.03
C ASP A 204 -38.05 8.44 29.55
N VAL A 205 -38.10 7.95 28.32
CA VAL A 205 -36.97 7.30 27.65
C VAL A 205 -36.88 7.79 26.21
N LYS A 206 -35.67 8.19 25.80
CA LYS A 206 -35.37 8.63 24.44
C LYS A 206 -34.23 7.83 23.88
N VAL A 207 -34.39 7.37 22.65
CA VAL A 207 -33.29 6.74 21.92
C VAL A 207 -32.38 7.82 21.35
N VAL A 208 -31.07 7.65 21.54
CA VAL A 208 -30.05 8.57 21.00
C VAL A 208 -29.31 7.90 19.85
N ALA A 209 -28.96 6.63 20.02
CA ALA A 209 -28.32 5.79 19.02
C ALA A 209 -28.75 4.32 19.23
N ASN A 210 -28.38 3.43 18.30
CA ASN A 210 -28.77 2.01 18.36
C ASN A 210 -28.20 1.26 19.58
N ASP A 211 -27.25 1.85 20.30
CA ASP A 211 -26.59 1.33 21.50
C ASP A 211 -26.71 2.27 22.71
N THR A 212 -27.51 3.34 22.60
CA THR A 212 -27.53 4.42 23.59
C THR A 212 -28.93 4.99 23.76
N ILE A 213 -29.40 5.04 25.01
CA ILE A 213 -30.66 5.67 25.39
C ILE A 213 -30.46 6.70 26.52
N GLU A 214 -31.30 7.72 26.54
CA GLU A 214 -31.46 8.65 27.64
C GLU A 214 -32.69 8.26 28.45
N VAL A 215 -32.52 8.11 29.76
CA VAL A 215 -33.60 7.85 30.71
C VAL A 215 -33.73 9.08 31.60
N TYR A 216 -34.93 9.66 31.63
CA TYR A 216 -35.26 10.78 32.49
C TYR A 216 -35.98 10.24 33.72
N VAL A 217 -35.56 10.66 34.91
CA VAL A 217 -36.07 10.18 36.20
C VAL A 217 -36.44 11.34 37.13
N ASP A 218 -37.44 11.11 37.97
CA ASP A 218 -37.72 11.94 39.14
C ASP A 218 -37.23 11.19 40.40
N VAL A 219 -36.57 11.88 41.32
CA VAL A 219 -35.96 11.28 42.52
C VAL A 219 -36.63 11.84 43.77
N TYR A 220 -36.82 11.00 44.78
CA TYR A 220 -37.47 11.35 46.03
C TYR A 220 -36.66 10.87 47.23
N LEU A 221 -36.55 11.71 48.26
CA LEU A 221 -36.00 11.34 49.57
C LEU A 221 -37.12 11.54 50.60
N ASN A 222 -37.50 10.49 51.34
CA ASN A 222 -38.62 10.54 52.28
C ASN A 222 -39.94 11.08 51.68
N ASN A 223 -40.24 10.70 50.42
CA ASN A 223 -41.39 11.15 49.63
C ASN A 223 -41.39 12.64 49.22
N GLU A 224 -40.31 13.39 49.47
CA GLU A 224 -40.14 14.74 48.95
C GLU A 224 -39.20 14.76 47.72
N PRO A 225 -39.42 15.65 46.74
CA PRO A 225 -38.55 15.77 45.56
C PRO A 225 -37.09 16.02 45.95
N ALA A 226 -36.19 15.26 45.34
CA ALA A 226 -34.75 15.34 45.56
C ALA A 226 -34.00 15.29 44.23
N THR A 227 -32.70 15.59 44.27
CA THR A 227 -31.78 15.47 43.13
C THR A 227 -30.80 14.31 43.33
N LEU A 228 -30.30 13.77 42.22
CA LEU A 228 -29.15 12.87 42.26
C LEU A 228 -27.88 13.72 42.36
N GLU A 229 -27.02 13.39 43.30
CA GLU A 229 -25.73 14.05 43.55
C GLU A 229 -24.56 13.18 43.09
N ASP A 230 -23.43 13.82 42.80
CA ASP A 230 -22.19 13.13 42.40
C ASP A 230 -21.68 12.29 43.57
N GLY A 231 -21.77 10.96 43.45
CA GLY A 231 -21.51 10.00 44.53
C GLY A 231 -22.73 9.17 44.98
N ASP A 232 -23.95 9.51 44.55
CA ASP A 232 -25.11 8.64 44.74
C ASP A 232 -24.91 7.32 43.98
N VAL A 233 -24.98 6.18 44.68
CA VAL A 233 -24.88 4.86 44.05
C VAL A 233 -26.21 4.53 43.39
N ILE A 234 -26.29 4.73 42.07
CA ILE A 234 -27.38 4.18 41.24
C ILE A 234 -26.93 2.79 40.75
N PRO A 235 -27.46 1.69 41.33
CA PRO A 235 -27.18 0.36 40.80
C PRO A 235 -27.68 0.22 39.36
N LEU A 236 -26.99 -0.59 38.55
CA LEU A 236 -27.34 -0.87 37.14
C LEU A 236 -28.58 -1.79 37.05
N ASP A 237 -29.69 -1.34 37.64
CA ASP A 237 -30.94 -2.11 37.79
C ASP A 237 -31.91 -1.88 36.61
N PHE A 238 -31.40 -1.40 35.47
CA PHE A 238 -32.19 -1.19 34.26
C PHE A 238 -32.17 -2.45 33.38
N GLU A 239 -33.35 -2.89 32.93
CA GLU A 239 -33.46 -3.96 31.94
C GLU A 239 -34.26 -3.46 30.71
N ILE A 240 -33.87 -3.91 29.52
CA ILE A 240 -34.57 -3.59 28.28
C ILE A 240 -35.08 -4.89 27.67
N LYS A 241 -36.37 -4.93 27.31
CA LYS A 241 -37.02 -6.14 26.74
C LYS A 241 -37.74 -5.80 25.44
N ASP A 242 -37.72 -6.72 24.47
CA ASP A 242 -38.48 -6.56 23.23
C ASP A 242 -39.98 -6.50 23.54
N ALA A 243 -40.69 -5.50 23.01
CA ALA A 243 -42.09 -5.28 23.35
C ALA A 243 -43.02 -6.39 22.83
N LYS A 244 -42.60 -7.17 21.81
CA LYS A 244 -43.35 -8.30 21.26
C LYS A 244 -42.99 -9.63 21.93
N ASP A 245 -41.84 -9.71 22.60
CA ASP A 245 -41.30 -10.93 23.17
C ASP A 245 -40.42 -10.60 24.38
N ASP A 246 -41.02 -10.53 25.58
CA ASP A 246 -40.32 -10.14 26.81
C ASP A 246 -39.22 -11.15 27.23
N THR A 247 -39.06 -12.30 26.53
CA THR A 247 -37.92 -13.22 26.71
C THR A 247 -36.64 -12.73 26.03
N LYS A 248 -36.75 -11.81 25.07
CA LYS A 248 -35.62 -11.21 24.35
C LYS A 248 -35.22 -9.92 25.05
N THR A 249 -34.10 -9.97 25.75
CA THR A 249 -33.55 -8.84 26.49
C THR A 249 -32.40 -8.17 25.74
N VAL A 250 -32.33 -6.84 25.78
CA VAL A 250 -31.13 -6.08 25.40
C VAL A 250 -30.39 -5.72 26.68
N ALA A 251 -29.13 -6.14 26.78
CA ALA A 251 -28.33 -5.88 27.98
C ALA A 251 -28.05 -4.37 28.10
N VAL A 252 -28.25 -3.82 29.30
CA VAL A 252 -27.68 -2.51 29.67
C VAL A 252 -26.27 -2.78 30.18
N THR A 253 -25.27 -2.17 29.55
CA THR A 253 -23.85 -2.48 29.81
C THR A 253 -23.23 -1.53 30.82
N GLN A 254 -23.65 -0.27 30.82
CA GLN A 254 -23.06 0.78 31.67
C GLN A 254 -23.97 2.02 31.74
N ILE A 255 -23.85 2.79 32.83
CA ILE A 255 -24.27 4.20 32.91
C ILE A 255 -23.10 5.08 32.45
N ASP A 256 -23.31 5.86 31.38
CA ASP A 256 -22.34 6.83 30.86
C ASP A 256 -22.40 8.09 31.73
N THR A 257 -21.61 8.13 32.80
CA THR A 257 -21.60 9.20 33.80
C THR A 257 -21.24 10.55 33.20
N ASP A 258 -20.35 10.57 32.20
CA ASP A 258 -19.85 11.80 31.56
C ASP A 258 -20.93 12.49 30.71
N LYS A 259 -21.88 11.73 30.17
CA LYS A 259 -23.02 12.25 29.39
C LYS A 259 -24.31 12.37 30.17
N SER A 260 -24.34 11.82 31.38
CA SER A 260 -25.46 11.94 32.31
C SER A 260 -25.48 13.34 32.93
N ASP A 261 -26.67 13.80 33.29
CA ASP A 261 -26.90 15.03 34.02
C ASP A 261 -27.79 14.69 35.21
N PHE A 262 -27.16 14.16 36.25
CA PHE A 262 -27.81 13.63 37.45
C PHE A 262 -28.61 14.72 38.20
N ALA A 263 -28.10 15.95 38.22
CA ALA A 263 -28.78 17.09 38.83
C ALA A 263 -30.15 17.37 38.18
N ASN A 264 -30.27 17.15 36.87
CA ASN A 264 -31.51 17.31 36.13
C ASN A 264 -32.25 15.98 35.87
N GLY A 265 -31.87 14.90 36.57
CA GLY A 265 -32.53 13.59 36.47
C GLY A 265 -32.34 12.90 35.11
N LYS A 266 -31.27 13.22 34.36
CA LYS A 266 -30.96 12.57 33.08
C LYS A 266 -29.86 11.53 33.28
N ILE A 267 -30.18 10.28 32.98
CA ILE A 267 -29.24 9.15 33.02
C ILE A 267 -29.02 8.64 31.59
N VAL A 268 -27.77 8.60 31.14
CA VAL A 268 -27.43 8.04 29.82
C VAL A 268 -26.99 6.59 29.99
N LEU A 269 -27.69 5.68 29.32
CA LEU A 269 -27.41 4.25 29.38
C LEU A 269 -26.79 3.77 28.07
N LYS A 270 -25.72 2.99 28.21
CA LYS A 270 -25.16 2.16 27.13
C LYS A 270 -25.82 0.81 27.11
N THR A 271 -26.17 0.34 25.92
CA THR A 271 -26.90 -0.90 25.69
C THR A 271 -26.16 -1.77 24.67
N ALA A 272 -26.42 -3.07 24.68
CA ALA A 272 -26.12 -3.90 23.51
C ALA A 272 -26.90 -3.39 22.28
N ALA A 273 -26.42 -3.74 21.08
CA ALA A 273 -27.02 -3.29 19.83
C ALA A 273 -28.50 -3.73 19.72
N GLN A 274 -29.37 -2.77 19.46
CA GLN A 274 -30.79 -3.00 19.31
C GLN A 274 -31.13 -3.43 17.87
N THR A 275 -32.27 -4.09 17.69
CA THR A 275 -32.79 -4.43 16.36
C THR A 275 -33.49 -3.22 15.77
N ALA A 276 -33.02 -2.72 14.64
CA ALA A 276 -33.55 -1.52 13.98
C ALA A 276 -35.08 -1.57 13.81
N ASN A 277 -35.77 -0.48 14.14
CA ASN A 277 -37.24 -0.34 14.11
C ASN A 277 -38.03 -1.25 15.06
N ALA A 278 -37.37 -2.09 15.88
CA ALA A 278 -38.05 -2.82 16.93
C ALA A 278 -38.45 -1.87 18.07
N THR A 279 -39.56 -2.19 18.73
CA THR A 279 -40.03 -1.46 19.91
C THR A 279 -39.59 -2.20 21.16
N TYR A 280 -39.03 -1.47 22.12
CA TYR A 280 -38.52 -2.00 23.38
C TYR A 280 -39.22 -1.37 24.57
N LYS A 281 -39.36 -2.13 25.67
CA LYS A 281 -39.84 -1.68 26.99
C LYS A 281 -38.67 -1.52 27.94
N LEU A 282 -38.73 -0.52 28.82
CA LEU A 282 -37.76 -0.27 29.88
C LEU A 282 -38.29 -0.76 31.23
N TYR A 283 -37.48 -1.50 31.97
CA TYR A 283 -37.74 -1.96 33.33
C TYR A 283 -36.69 -1.38 34.29
N PHE A 284 -37.09 -1.17 35.54
CA PHE A 284 -36.20 -0.71 36.62
C PHE A 284 -36.46 -1.54 37.88
N LYS A 285 -35.41 -2.11 38.49
CA LYS A 285 -35.50 -3.02 39.65
C LYS A 285 -36.51 -4.16 39.43
N GLY A 286 -36.50 -4.74 38.22
CA GLY A 286 -37.40 -5.83 37.81
C GLY A 286 -38.87 -5.43 37.59
N LYS A 287 -39.22 -4.14 37.68
CA LYS A 287 -40.59 -3.64 37.43
C LYS A 287 -40.69 -2.93 36.08
N ASP A 288 -41.78 -3.17 35.35
CA ASP A 288 -42.08 -2.45 34.11
C ASP A 288 -42.33 -0.97 34.43
N THR A 289 -41.63 -0.07 33.73
CA THR A 289 -41.77 1.37 33.89
C THR A 289 -42.94 1.94 33.09
N GLY A 290 -43.53 1.13 32.19
CA GLY A 290 -44.55 1.55 31.23
C GLY A 290 -43.99 2.41 30.08
N LYS A 291 -42.65 2.57 29.99
CA LYS A 291 -41.99 3.37 28.96
C LYS A 291 -41.48 2.49 27.83
N THR A 292 -41.72 2.94 26.60
CA THR A 292 -41.27 2.27 25.38
C THR A 292 -40.51 3.21 24.48
N PHE A 293 -39.54 2.69 23.72
CA PHE A 293 -38.87 3.40 22.64
C PHE A 293 -38.73 2.52 21.41
N VAL A 294 -38.59 3.15 20.23
CA VAL A 294 -38.30 2.46 18.97
C VAL A 294 -36.82 2.61 18.68
N ALA A 295 -36.12 1.50 18.46
CA ALA A 295 -34.70 1.54 18.13
C ALA A 295 -34.46 2.28 16.80
N VAL A 296 -33.49 3.19 16.80
CA VAL A 296 -33.13 3.98 15.62
C VAL A 296 -32.46 3.06 14.59
N PRO A 297 -32.83 3.16 13.29
CA PRO A 297 -32.12 2.45 12.24
C PRO A 297 -30.63 2.80 12.25
N VAL A 298 -29.76 1.78 12.21
CA VAL A 298 -28.33 2.01 11.97
C VAL A 298 -28.17 2.40 10.51
N PRO A 299 -27.70 3.62 10.19
CA PRO A 299 -27.44 4.00 8.80
C PRO A 299 -26.34 3.10 8.23
N LEU A 300 -26.47 2.75 6.95
CA LEU A 300 -25.38 2.08 6.24
C LEU A 300 -24.22 3.06 6.10
N THR A 301 -23.04 2.66 6.58
CA THR A 301 -21.81 3.45 6.48
C THR A 301 -20.69 2.56 5.97
N VAL A 302 -19.77 3.15 5.20
CA VAL A 302 -18.50 2.51 4.85
C VAL A 302 -17.58 2.57 6.06
N THR A 303 -17.13 1.42 6.55
CA THR A 303 -16.20 1.32 7.70
C THR A 303 -14.75 1.29 7.25
N LYS A 304 -14.47 0.72 6.08
CA LYS A 304 -13.11 0.59 5.55
C LYS A 304 -13.12 0.55 4.03
N VAL A 305 -12.13 1.19 3.42
CA VAL A 305 -11.78 1.01 2.01
C VAL A 305 -10.30 0.72 1.96
N GLU A 306 -9.94 -0.40 1.36
CA GLU A 306 -8.55 -0.85 1.24
C GLU A 306 -8.31 -1.49 -0.12
N ALA A 307 -7.10 -1.37 -0.64
CA ALA A 307 -6.65 -2.19 -1.76
C ALA A 307 -6.11 -3.51 -1.21
N LEU A 308 -6.53 -4.62 -1.79
CA LEU A 308 -6.06 -5.96 -1.41
C LEU A 308 -4.81 -6.38 -2.18
N ASN A 309 -4.69 -5.90 -3.42
CA ASN A 309 -3.60 -6.11 -4.37
C ASN A 309 -3.70 -5.01 -5.45
N TYR A 310 -2.86 -5.01 -6.48
CA TYR A 310 -2.87 -3.97 -7.52
C TYR A 310 -4.08 -3.96 -8.48
N LYS A 311 -5.06 -4.85 -8.29
CA LYS A 311 -6.26 -4.95 -9.15
C LYS A 311 -7.57 -4.97 -8.38
N GLU A 312 -7.53 -5.07 -7.05
CA GLU A 312 -8.70 -5.33 -6.22
C GLU A 312 -8.81 -4.34 -5.06
N ILE A 313 -9.96 -3.66 -4.97
CA ILE A 313 -10.29 -2.78 -3.85
C ILE A 313 -11.46 -3.40 -3.08
N LYS A 314 -11.33 -3.50 -1.76
CA LYS A 314 -12.38 -3.94 -0.85
C LYS A 314 -12.99 -2.75 -0.13
N VAL A 315 -14.31 -2.64 -0.21
CA VAL A 315 -15.15 -1.73 0.56
C VAL A 315 -15.91 -2.54 1.60
N THR A 316 -15.77 -2.21 2.88
CA THR A 316 -16.49 -2.86 3.98
C THR A 316 -17.53 -1.92 4.53
N PHE A 317 -18.74 -2.44 4.76
CA PHE A 317 -19.87 -1.73 5.35
C PHE A 317 -20.08 -2.17 6.80
N ASN A 318 -20.69 -1.31 7.62
CA ASN A 318 -21.01 -1.62 9.01
C ASN A 318 -22.14 -2.66 9.18
N LYS A 319 -22.97 -2.84 8.15
CA LYS A 319 -24.09 -3.79 8.10
C LYS A 319 -24.29 -4.31 6.67
N PRO A 320 -25.05 -5.40 6.46
CA PRO A 320 -25.42 -5.86 5.13
C PRO A 320 -26.07 -4.75 4.28
N VAL A 321 -25.67 -4.65 3.02
CA VAL A 321 -26.30 -3.74 2.04
C VAL A 321 -27.68 -4.29 1.66
N ASP A 322 -28.70 -3.44 1.76
CA ASP A 322 -30.10 -3.83 1.55
C ASP A 322 -30.39 -4.08 0.06
N ASP A 323 -29.92 -3.20 -0.82
CA ASP A 323 -30.05 -3.31 -2.29
C ASP A 323 -28.77 -3.89 -2.92
N ALA A 324 -28.81 -5.18 -3.21
CA ALA A 324 -27.69 -5.88 -3.85
C ALA A 324 -27.43 -5.42 -5.28
N SER A 325 -28.45 -4.99 -6.02
CA SER A 325 -28.31 -4.51 -7.40
C SER A 325 -27.64 -3.15 -7.44
N ALA A 326 -27.95 -2.27 -6.49
CA ALA A 326 -27.22 -1.01 -6.33
C ALA A 326 -25.77 -1.27 -5.89
N ALA A 327 -25.53 -2.23 -4.99
CA ALA A 327 -24.19 -2.56 -4.51
C ALA A 327 -23.29 -3.18 -5.58
N THR A 328 -23.85 -3.90 -6.58
CA THR A 328 -23.09 -4.50 -7.69
C THR A 328 -23.06 -3.64 -8.95
N ASN A 329 -23.76 -2.50 -8.97
CA ASN A 329 -23.69 -1.57 -10.09
C ASN A 329 -22.38 -0.78 -10.04
N LYS A 330 -21.50 -0.99 -11.04
CA LYS A 330 -20.21 -0.29 -11.19
C LYS A 330 -20.33 1.23 -11.23
N ASP A 331 -21.44 1.77 -11.73
CA ASP A 331 -21.64 3.22 -11.86
C ASP A 331 -21.80 3.93 -10.50
N ASN A 332 -22.11 3.16 -9.45
CA ASN A 332 -22.16 3.65 -8.08
C ASN A 332 -20.77 3.76 -7.42
N TYR A 333 -19.70 3.44 -8.15
CA TYR A 333 -18.33 3.50 -7.68
C TYR A 333 -17.50 4.33 -8.65
N THR A 334 -16.62 5.17 -8.12
CA THR A 334 -15.64 5.91 -8.92
C THR A 334 -14.27 5.78 -8.29
N VAL A 335 -13.30 5.34 -9.07
CA VAL A 335 -11.91 5.14 -8.64
C VAL A 335 -11.01 6.05 -9.46
N TYR A 336 -10.10 6.75 -8.79
CA TYR A 336 -9.01 7.51 -9.42
C TYR A 336 -7.67 6.97 -8.91
N LEU A 337 -6.74 6.72 -9.83
CA LEU A 337 -5.33 6.39 -9.55
C LEU A 337 -4.53 7.66 -9.80
N GLY A 338 -4.08 8.31 -8.72
CA GLY A 338 -3.64 9.69 -8.77
C GLY A 338 -4.75 10.60 -9.31
N ASN A 339 -4.51 11.21 -10.47
CA ASN A 339 -5.48 12.09 -11.13
C ASN A 339 -6.27 11.41 -12.27
N ALA A 340 -5.92 10.17 -12.63
CA ALA A 340 -6.56 9.46 -13.73
C ALA A 340 -7.73 8.61 -13.23
N LYS A 341 -8.91 8.73 -13.86
CA LYS A 341 -10.05 7.87 -13.55
C LYS A 341 -9.75 6.44 -14.00
N ALA A 342 -9.85 5.48 -13.10
CA ALA A 342 -9.73 4.07 -13.42
C ALA A 342 -11.08 3.47 -13.87
N THR A 343 -10.99 2.46 -14.72
CA THR A 343 -12.10 1.63 -15.16
C THR A 343 -12.27 0.45 -14.21
N ILE A 344 -13.50 0.25 -13.75
CA ILE A 344 -13.90 -0.89 -12.94
C ILE A 344 -14.40 -1.98 -13.89
N SER A 345 -13.71 -3.13 -13.92
CA SER A 345 -14.09 -4.31 -14.69
C SER A 345 -15.34 -4.97 -14.12
N SER A 346 -15.39 -5.19 -12.81
CA SER A 346 -16.55 -5.79 -12.14
C SER A 346 -16.67 -5.36 -10.68
N VAL A 347 -17.86 -5.55 -10.13
CA VAL A 347 -18.18 -5.32 -8.72
C VAL A 347 -18.85 -6.55 -8.16
N ILE A 348 -18.22 -7.18 -7.16
CA ILE A 348 -18.71 -8.41 -6.53
C ILE A 348 -19.09 -8.13 -5.08
N LEU A 349 -20.35 -8.36 -4.74
CA LEU A 349 -20.86 -8.31 -3.37
C LEU A 349 -20.61 -9.66 -2.68
N SER A 350 -20.11 -9.63 -1.44
CA SER A 350 -19.95 -10.82 -0.61
C SER A 350 -21.29 -11.46 -0.25
N SER A 351 -21.28 -12.75 0.10
CA SER A 351 -22.50 -13.50 0.45
C SER A 351 -23.25 -12.94 1.67
N ASP A 352 -22.51 -12.40 2.65
CA ASP A 352 -23.06 -11.70 3.82
C ASP A 352 -23.47 -10.25 3.53
N LYS A 353 -23.26 -9.77 2.29
CA LYS A 353 -23.52 -8.42 1.80
C LYS A 353 -22.83 -7.30 2.57
N THR A 354 -21.79 -7.59 3.35
CA THR A 354 -21.06 -6.56 4.12
C THR A 354 -19.81 -6.06 3.41
N ASN A 355 -19.38 -6.71 2.33
CA ASN A 355 -18.19 -6.33 1.58
C ASN A 355 -18.48 -6.27 0.09
N VAL A 356 -17.95 -5.24 -0.56
CA VAL A 356 -17.90 -5.14 -2.02
C VAL A 356 -16.45 -5.17 -2.47
N ARG A 357 -16.17 -5.96 -3.51
CA ARG A 357 -14.88 -5.98 -4.20
C ARG A 357 -15.01 -5.33 -5.56
N LEU A 358 -14.16 -4.34 -5.81
CA LEU A 358 -14.03 -3.66 -7.09
C LEU A 358 -12.80 -4.24 -7.80
N PHE A 359 -13.00 -4.83 -8.97
CA PHE A 359 -11.93 -5.28 -9.84
C PHE A 359 -11.65 -4.20 -10.86
N LEU A 360 -10.39 -3.81 -11.00
CA LEU A 360 -9.97 -2.72 -11.89
C LEU A 360 -9.39 -3.26 -13.20
N SER A 361 -9.77 -2.65 -14.32
CA SER A 361 -9.09 -2.93 -15.60
C SER A 361 -7.70 -2.32 -15.62
N ASN A 362 -7.54 -1.13 -15.01
CA ASN A 362 -6.24 -0.48 -14.77
C ASN A 362 -5.49 -1.18 -13.64
N THR A 363 -4.15 -1.07 -13.64
CA THR A 363 -3.31 -1.62 -12.56
C THR A 363 -2.95 -0.49 -11.61
N MET A 364 -3.17 -0.67 -10.31
CA MET A 364 -2.66 0.22 -9.27
C MET A 364 -1.15 0.06 -9.14
N SER A 365 -0.50 1.02 -8.49
CA SER A 365 0.94 1.02 -8.29
C SER A 365 1.30 1.51 -6.89
N SER A 366 2.52 1.22 -6.47
CA SER A 366 3.01 1.52 -5.12
C SER A 366 3.35 2.98 -4.86
N ASP A 367 3.24 3.84 -5.87
CA ASP A 367 3.55 5.26 -5.85
C ASP A 367 2.31 6.16 -6.00
N LEU A 368 1.16 5.59 -6.39
CA LEU A 368 -0.07 6.35 -6.61
C LEU A 368 -1.03 6.23 -5.43
N THR A 369 -1.59 7.38 -5.02
CA THR A 369 -2.77 7.40 -4.15
C THR A 369 -3.98 6.92 -4.94
N THR A 370 -4.87 6.17 -4.29
CA THR A 370 -6.10 5.67 -4.92
C THR A 370 -7.31 6.28 -4.22
N LYS A 371 -8.02 7.17 -4.92
CA LYS A 371 -9.25 7.80 -4.41
C LYS A 371 -10.46 6.99 -4.84
N VAL A 372 -11.25 6.52 -3.89
CA VAL A 372 -12.45 5.71 -4.10
C VAL A 372 -13.66 6.49 -3.60
N THR A 373 -14.68 6.62 -4.43
CA THR A 373 -15.98 7.20 -4.07
C THR A 373 -17.06 6.15 -4.22
N VAL A 374 -17.86 5.97 -3.17
CA VAL A 374 -19.04 5.12 -3.11
C VAL A 374 -20.26 6.04 -3.09
N ALA A 375 -21.13 5.93 -4.09
CA ALA A 375 -22.29 6.79 -4.21
C ALA A 375 -23.37 6.46 -3.16
N LYS A 376 -24.14 7.47 -2.75
CA LYS A 376 -25.31 7.31 -1.87
C LYS A 376 -26.36 6.34 -2.43
N ALA A 377 -26.36 6.11 -3.74
CA ALA A 377 -27.22 5.14 -4.41
C ALA A 377 -27.06 3.70 -3.90
N VAL A 378 -25.92 3.36 -3.27
CA VAL A 378 -25.70 2.07 -2.59
C VAL A 378 -26.52 1.93 -1.28
N GLY A 379 -27.19 3.00 -0.83
CA GLY A 379 -27.96 3.05 0.41
C GLY A 379 -27.28 3.81 1.54
N LEU A 380 -26.19 4.54 1.24
CA LEU A 380 -25.54 5.47 2.18
C LEU A 380 -26.37 6.76 2.32
N ALA A 381 -26.21 7.47 3.44
CA ALA A 381 -26.85 8.78 3.64
C ALA A 381 -26.34 9.85 2.65
N GLU A 382 -25.04 9.80 2.32
CA GLU A 382 -24.34 10.68 1.39
C GLU A 382 -23.23 9.91 0.67
N ASP A 383 -22.64 10.52 -0.38
CA ASP A 383 -21.52 9.92 -1.08
C ASP A 383 -20.31 9.83 -0.12
N TYR A 384 -19.69 8.65 -0.07
CA TYR A 384 -18.52 8.42 0.76
C TYR A 384 -17.26 8.41 -0.10
N THR A 385 -16.28 9.23 0.25
CA THR A 385 -14.98 9.26 -0.44
C THR A 385 -13.86 8.93 0.54
N SER A 386 -12.99 8.01 0.15
CA SER A 386 -11.75 7.69 0.86
C SER A 386 -10.55 7.71 -0.08
N THR A 387 -9.38 7.98 0.46
CA THR A 387 -8.10 7.91 -0.27
C THR A 387 -7.23 6.86 0.38
N ILE A 388 -6.97 5.79 -0.37
CA ILE A 388 -5.96 4.78 -0.05
C ILE A 388 -4.59 5.41 -0.36
N GLN A 389 -3.71 5.39 0.64
CA GLN A 389 -2.32 5.83 0.46
C GLN A 389 -1.55 4.83 -0.40
N PRO A 390 -0.42 5.22 -1.02
CA PRO A 390 0.39 4.29 -1.78
C PRO A 390 0.77 3.08 -0.91
N PHE A 391 0.62 1.88 -1.45
CA PHE A 391 0.80 0.62 -0.73
C PHE A 391 1.59 -0.35 -1.58
N VAL A 392 2.27 -1.30 -0.95
CA VAL A 392 3.02 -2.35 -1.64
C VAL A 392 2.24 -3.65 -1.50
N ASP A 393 2.05 -4.32 -2.63
CA ASP A 393 1.59 -5.69 -2.67
C ASP A 393 2.80 -6.63 -2.52
N SER A 394 2.77 -7.46 -1.48
CA SER A 394 3.88 -8.34 -1.09
C SER A 394 3.47 -9.82 -1.02
N THR A 395 2.28 -10.15 -1.52
CA THR A 395 1.73 -11.51 -1.43
C THR A 395 1.92 -12.19 -2.77
N ALA A 396 2.55 -13.36 -2.79
CA ALA A 396 2.63 -14.14 -4.02
C ALA A 396 1.31 -14.89 -4.27
N PRO A 397 0.87 -14.99 -5.54
CA PRO A 397 -0.38 -15.67 -5.83
C PRO A 397 -0.25 -17.16 -5.57
N THR A 398 -1.35 -17.75 -5.13
CA THR A 398 -1.51 -19.19 -4.94
C THR A 398 -2.76 -19.67 -5.69
N VAL A 399 -2.88 -20.97 -5.90
CA VAL A 399 -4.11 -21.56 -6.42
C VAL A 399 -5.08 -21.80 -5.27
N GLU A 400 -6.18 -21.06 -5.26
CA GLU A 400 -7.24 -21.19 -4.26
C GLU A 400 -8.04 -22.46 -4.52
N ASN A 401 -8.52 -22.64 -5.76
CA ASN A 401 -9.37 -23.79 -6.11
C ASN A 401 -9.24 -24.21 -7.59
N VAL A 402 -9.60 -25.46 -7.88
CA VAL A 402 -9.71 -26.01 -9.24
C VAL A 402 -11.05 -26.71 -9.36
N VAL A 403 -11.94 -26.15 -10.17
CA VAL A 403 -13.33 -26.56 -10.27
C VAL A 403 -13.59 -27.16 -11.66
N PRO A 404 -13.95 -28.45 -11.75
CA PRO A 404 -14.47 -29.01 -12.99
C PRO A 404 -15.78 -28.33 -13.38
N ILE A 405 -15.81 -27.76 -14.57
CA ILE A 405 -17.02 -27.13 -15.15
C ILE A 405 -17.51 -27.87 -16.40
N GLY A 406 -16.84 -28.97 -16.76
CA GLY A 406 -17.23 -29.90 -17.82
C GLY A 406 -16.15 -30.96 -18.01
N LEU A 407 -16.43 -32.02 -18.77
CA LEU A 407 -15.49 -33.12 -19.02
C LEU A 407 -14.19 -32.69 -19.73
N MET A 408 -14.22 -31.55 -20.43
CA MET A 408 -13.09 -30.98 -21.16
C MET A 408 -12.69 -29.60 -20.62
N LYS A 409 -13.29 -29.12 -19.52
CA LYS A 409 -13.04 -27.76 -18.99
C LYS A 409 -12.85 -27.71 -17.48
N LEU A 410 -11.82 -27.00 -17.06
CA LEU A 410 -11.50 -26.74 -15.65
C LEU A 410 -11.44 -25.22 -15.43
N LYS A 411 -12.11 -24.72 -14.39
CA LYS A 411 -11.93 -23.36 -13.90
C LYS A 411 -10.89 -23.37 -12.78
N VAL A 412 -9.74 -22.77 -13.01
CA VAL A 412 -8.73 -22.52 -11.98
C VAL A 412 -8.99 -21.16 -11.37
N ILE A 413 -8.97 -21.08 -10.03
CA ILE A 413 -9.19 -19.85 -9.26
C ILE A 413 -7.93 -19.58 -8.43
N PHE A 414 -7.37 -18.39 -8.59
CA PHE A 414 -6.19 -17.89 -7.89
C PHE A 414 -6.59 -17.05 -6.67
N SER A 415 -5.70 -16.98 -5.67
CA SER A 415 -5.91 -16.18 -4.45
C SER A 415 -6.02 -14.68 -4.72
N GLU A 416 -5.56 -14.23 -5.88
CA GLU A 416 -5.54 -12.84 -6.31
C GLU A 416 -5.41 -12.74 -7.85
N PRO A 417 -5.63 -11.55 -8.44
CA PRO A 417 -5.47 -11.32 -9.87
C PRO A 417 -4.09 -11.67 -10.42
N VAL A 418 -4.04 -12.41 -11.53
CA VAL A 418 -2.78 -12.87 -12.14
C VAL A 418 -2.62 -12.45 -13.60
N LEU A 419 -1.36 -12.35 -14.02
CA LEU A 419 -0.87 -12.26 -15.39
C LEU A 419 -0.55 -13.66 -15.94
N ASN A 420 -0.50 -13.76 -17.27
CA ASN A 420 -0.07 -14.96 -18.01
C ASN A 420 -0.91 -16.22 -17.77
N SER A 421 -2.06 -16.11 -17.12
CA SER A 421 -2.97 -17.23 -16.92
C SER A 421 -3.52 -17.76 -18.26
N GLY A 422 -3.51 -16.97 -19.33
CA GLY A 422 -3.91 -17.40 -20.67
C GLY A 422 -2.89 -18.27 -21.41
N ASN A 423 -1.69 -18.45 -20.87
CA ASN A 423 -0.67 -19.30 -21.50
C ASN A 423 -0.88 -20.77 -21.13
N THR A 424 -1.25 -21.59 -22.10
CA THR A 424 -1.53 -23.02 -21.91
C THR A 424 -0.31 -23.81 -21.41
N ALA A 425 0.91 -23.36 -21.71
CA ALA A 425 2.15 -24.00 -21.25
C ALA A 425 2.32 -23.98 -19.72
N ASN A 426 1.57 -23.14 -19.02
CA ASN A 426 1.62 -23.05 -17.57
C ASN A 426 0.83 -24.15 -16.86
N TYR A 427 0.11 -25.02 -17.57
CA TYR A 427 -0.77 -26.02 -16.96
C TYR A 427 -0.46 -27.42 -17.47
N ILE A 428 -0.41 -28.37 -16.55
CA ILE A 428 -0.35 -29.78 -16.88
C ILE A 428 -1.19 -30.59 -15.91
N VAL A 429 -2.03 -31.47 -16.45
CA VAL A 429 -2.84 -32.41 -15.66
C VAL A 429 -2.25 -33.82 -15.83
N ASP A 430 -2.05 -34.53 -14.72
CA ASP A 430 -1.48 -35.88 -14.63
C ASP A 430 -0.22 -36.11 -15.49
N ASN A 431 0.65 -35.10 -15.57
CA ASN A 431 1.87 -35.10 -16.39
C ASN A 431 1.67 -35.35 -17.90
N SER A 432 0.44 -35.37 -18.41
CA SER A 432 0.15 -35.84 -19.77
C SER A 432 -0.88 -35.00 -20.52
N TYR A 433 -1.77 -34.32 -19.80
CA TYR A 433 -2.87 -33.55 -20.38
C TYR A 433 -2.52 -32.06 -20.38
N TYR A 434 -2.41 -31.50 -21.58
CA TYR A 434 -2.18 -30.08 -21.80
C TYR A 434 -3.46 -29.43 -22.31
N PRO A 435 -3.86 -28.26 -21.77
CA PRO A 435 -4.99 -27.54 -22.33
C PRO A 435 -4.65 -27.01 -23.72
N VAL A 436 -5.62 -27.09 -24.64
CA VAL A 436 -5.54 -26.49 -25.97
C VAL A 436 -5.87 -25.00 -25.94
N LYS A 437 -6.58 -24.55 -24.92
CA LYS A 437 -6.96 -23.15 -24.71
C LYS A 437 -6.98 -22.82 -23.22
N ALA A 438 -6.55 -21.63 -22.86
CA ALA A 438 -6.71 -21.07 -21.53
C ALA A 438 -7.33 -19.68 -21.68
N ASP A 439 -8.54 -19.49 -21.14
CA ASP A 439 -9.34 -18.27 -21.25
C ASP A 439 -9.40 -17.58 -19.88
N PRO A 440 -8.57 -16.55 -19.63
CA PRO A 440 -8.64 -15.78 -18.39
C PRO A 440 -9.97 -15.03 -18.28
N ASP A 441 -10.56 -15.04 -17.10
CA ASP A 441 -11.73 -14.23 -16.78
C ASP A 441 -11.29 -12.78 -16.58
N THR A 442 -11.64 -11.90 -17.51
CA THR A 442 -11.25 -10.48 -17.48
C THR A 442 -12.14 -9.64 -16.56
N SER A 443 -13.20 -10.23 -16.00
CA SER A 443 -14.06 -9.56 -15.04
C SER A 443 -13.45 -9.57 -13.64
N ASP A 444 -12.77 -10.65 -13.26
CA ASP A 444 -12.13 -10.82 -11.94
C ASP A 444 -10.59 -10.88 -12.00
N TYR A 445 -10.01 -11.25 -13.15
CA TYR A 445 -8.58 -11.54 -13.35
C TYR A 445 -8.00 -12.62 -12.42
N ARG A 446 -8.85 -13.26 -11.62
CA ARG A 446 -8.54 -14.27 -10.60
C ARG A 446 -8.82 -15.67 -11.10
N SER A 447 -9.45 -15.83 -12.25
CA SER A 447 -9.79 -17.15 -12.74
C SER A 447 -9.46 -17.33 -14.21
N VAL A 448 -9.29 -18.59 -14.59
CA VAL A 448 -9.01 -19.00 -15.97
C VAL A 448 -9.74 -20.29 -16.24
N VAL A 449 -10.38 -20.35 -17.40
CA VAL A 449 -11.01 -21.56 -17.91
C VAL A 449 -10.05 -22.26 -18.85
N LEU A 450 -9.58 -23.43 -18.45
CA LEU A 450 -8.77 -24.32 -19.27
C LEU A 450 -9.69 -25.21 -20.10
N THR A 451 -9.43 -25.33 -21.40
CA THR A 451 -10.11 -26.26 -22.31
C THR A 451 -9.12 -27.28 -22.83
N PHE A 452 -9.48 -28.57 -22.76
CA PHE A 452 -8.69 -29.70 -23.24
C PHE A 452 -9.23 -30.20 -24.58
N GLY A 453 -8.36 -30.74 -25.43
CA GLY A 453 -8.76 -31.28 -26.73
C GLY A 453 -9.52 -32.62 -26.66
N PHE A 454 -9.57 -33.23 -25.47
CA PHE A 454 -10.22 -34.51 -25.20
C PHE A 454 -10.76 -34.52 -23.77
N ALA A 455 -11.77 -35.34 -23.53
CA ALA A 455 -12.39 -35.48 -22.21
C ALA A 455 -11.40 -36.07 -21.19
N LEU A 456 -11.30 -35.43 -20.03
CA LEU A 456 -10.66 -36.02 -18.86
C LEU A 456 -11.51 -37.18 -18.36
N SER A 457 -10.86 -38.29 -18.01
CA SER A 457 -11.55 -39.47 -17.48
C SER A 457 -12.33 -39.15 -16.19
N ALA A 458 -13.38 -39.89 -15.89
CA ALA A 458 -14.00 -39.80 -14.57
C ALA A 458 -13.03 -40.30 -13.49
N GLY A 459 -12.92 -39.58 -12.36
CA GLY A 459 -11.99 -39.91 -11.28
C GLY A 459 -11.16 -38.73 -10.78
N ASN A 460 -10.14 -39.03 -9.98
CA ASN A 460 -9.26 -38.02 -9.39
C ASN A 460 -8.09 -37.69 -10.33
N HIS A 461 -7.79 -36.40 -10.42
CA HIS A 461 -6.74 -35.83 -11.25
C HIS A 461 -5.88 -34.84 -10.43
N VAL A 462 -4.65 -34.62 -10.87
CA VAL A 462 -3.72 -33.64 -10.29
C VAL A 462 -3.35 -32.62 -11.37
N ILE A 463 -3.48 -31.33 -11.06
CA ILE A 463 -2.95 -30.24 -11.89
C ILE A 463 -1.71 -29.61 -11.24
N GLU A 464 -0.70 -29.34 -12.06
CA GLU A 464 0.53 -28.63 -11.70
C GLU A 464 0.70 -27.39 -12.59
N PHE A 465 1.41 -26.39 -12.07
CA PHE A 465 1.52 -25.07 -12.69
C PHE A 465 2.98 -24.68 -12.99
N ASN A 466 3.24 -23.89 -14.03
CA ASN A 466 4.57 -23.34 -14.37
C ASN A 466 5.72 -24.39 -14.46
N LYS A 467 5.40 -25.68 -14.62
CA LYS A 467 6.32 -26.79 -14.33
C LYS A 467 7.60 -26.80 -15.18
N TYR A 468 7.52 -26.32 -16.41
CA TYR A 468 8.59 -26.43 -17.41
C TYR A 468 9.08 -25.10 -17.98
N SER A 469 8.52 -23.96 -17.55
CA SER A 469 8.96 -22.67 -18.06
C SER A 469 10.19 -22.17 -17.30
N THR A 470 11.27 -21.89 -18.02
CA THR A 470 12.46 -21.20 -17.50
C THR A 470 12.41 -19.69 -17.73
N ASN A 471 11.45 -19.21 -18.54
CA ASN A 471 11.24 -17.80 -18.80
C ASN A 471 10.07 -17.29 -17.94
N THR A 472 10.39 -16.41 -17.01
CA THR A 472 9.49 -15.82 -16.01
C THR A 472 8.42 -14.91 -16.62
N ASP A 473 8.63 -14.40 -17.84
CA ASP A 473 7.65 -13.57 -18.53
C ASP A 473 6.46 -14.35 -19.04
N TYR A 474 6.59 -15.67 -19.15
CA TYR A 474 5.51 -16.56 -19.56
C TYR A 474 4.86 -17.30 -18.39
N MET A 475 5.49 -17.32 -17.22
CA MET A 475 4.97 -17.96 -16.02
C MET A 475 3.82 -17.16 -15.42
N ILE A 476 2.86 -17.85 -14.79
CA ILE A 476 1.79 -17.21 -14.02
C ILE A 476 2.44 -16.43 -12.87
N LYS A 477 2.13 -15.15 -12.78
CA LYS A 477 2.57 -14.21 -11.74
C LYS A 477 1.45 -13.22 -11.43
N ASP A 478 1.49 -12.55 -10.30
CA ASP A 478 0.54 -11.48 -9.98
C ASP A 478 0.91 -10.17 -10.71
N TYR A 479 0.16 -9.11 -10.43
CA TYR A 479 0.46 -7.77 -10.94
C TYR A 479 1.61 -7.07 -10.20
N ALA A 480 2.05 -7.60 -9.05
CA ALA A 480 3.26 -7.19 -8.31
C ALA A 480 4.54 -7.95 -8.75
N GLN A 481 4.40 -8.80 -9.78
CA GLN A 481 5.43 -9.65 -10.38
C GLN A 481 5.91 -10.83 -9.52
N TYR A 482 5.23 -11.21 -8.44
CA TYR A 482 5.52 -12.46 -7.74
C TYR A 482 4.99 -13.66 -8.52
N LEU A 483 5.85 -14.66 -8.70
CA LEU A 483 5.50 -15.90 -9.39
C LEU A 483 4.49 -16.71 -8.56
N LEU A 484 3.57 -17.38 -9.25
CA LEU A 484 2.64 -18.33 -8.64
C LEU A 484 3.41 -19.38 -7.85
N ILE A 485 3.05 -19.54 -6.58
CA ILE A 485 3.56 -20.62 -5.73
C ILE A 485 2.95 -21.92 -6.25
N ASN A 486 3.72 -22.65 -7.06
CA ASN A 486 3.30 -23.89 -7.69
C ASN A 486 3.14 -25.02 -6.64
N THR A 487 1.92 -25.16 -6.14
CA THR A 487 1.52 -26.30 -5.31
C THR A 487 0.55 -27.17 -6.13
N PRO A 488 0.87 -28.45 -6.39
CA PRO A 488 -0.04 -29.34 -7.10
C PRO A 488 -1.43 -29.38 -6.44
N LYS A 489 -2.50 -29.34 -7.24
CA LYS A 489 -3.89 -29.37 -6.75
C LYS A 489 -4.62 -30.59 -7.29
N THR A 490 -5.37 -31.26 -6.41
CA THR A 490 -6.23 -32.39 -6.78
C THR A 490 -7.66 -31.93 -7.07
N PHE A 491 -8.31 -32.56 -8.05
CA PHE A 491 -9.74 -32.37 -8.36
C PHE A 491 -10.37 -33.68 -8.85
N THR A 492 -11.70 -33.76 -8.86
CA THR A 492 -12.44 -34.99 -9.23
C THR A 492 -13.45 -34.73 -10.35
N MET A 493 -13.37 -35.50 -11.43
CA MET A 493 -14.29 -35.45 -12.57
C MET A 493 -15.50 -36.38 -12.38
N SER A 494 -16.71 -35.88 -12.63
CA SER A 494 -17.97 -36.64 -12.57
C SER A 494 -18.47 -37.01 -13.98
N SER A 495 -19.22 -38.11 -14.15
CA SER A 495 -19.87 -38.45 -15.42
C SER A 495 -21.15 -37.62 -15.66
N ASP A 496 -21.46 -37.27 -16.92
CA ASP A 496 -22.70 -36.56 -17.33
C ASP A 496 -23.52 -37.44 -18.28
N THR A 497 -24.81 -37.66 -17.99
CA THR A 497 -25.75 -38.52 -18.74
C THR A 497 -27.00 -37.79 -19.26
N THR A 498 -27.08 -36.46 -19.13
CA THR A 498 -28.27 -35.69 -19.52
C THR A 498 -28.36 -35.46 -21.05
N ALA A 499 -29.51 -35.04 -21.61
CA ALA A 499 -29.68 -34.80 -23.07
C ALA A 499 -29.62 -33.30 -23.47
N LEU A 500 -29.25 -32.98 -24.71
CA LEU A 500 -29.21 -31.60 -25.24
C LEU A 500 -30.60 -31.10 -25.64
N THR A 501 -30.94 -29.85 -25.29
CA THR A 501 -32.25 -29.22 -25.56
C THR A 501 -32.10 -27.90 -26.31
N THR A 502 -33.19 -27.39 -26.89
CA THR A 502 -33.23 -26.12 -27.64
C THR A 502 -32.62 -24.96 -26.85
N PRO A 503 -31.68 -24.19 -27.44
CA PRO A 503 -31.03 -23.09 -26.75
C PRO A 503 -31.93 -21.86 -26.64
N THR A 504 -31.62 -20.99 -25.67
CA THR A 504 -32.28 -19.69 -25.46
C THR A 504 -31.47 -18.56 -26.09
N VAL A 505 -32.13 -17.57 -26.69
CA VAL A 505 -31.46 -16.40 -27.28
C VAL A 505 -31.08 -15.40 -26.19
N ILE A 506 -29.81 -15.03 -26.12
CA ILE A 506 -29.30 -14.00 -25.20
C ILE A 506 -29.37 -12.63 -25.86
N SER A 507 -28.83 -12.52 -27.08
CA SER A 507 -28.78 -11.29 -27.87
C SER A 507 -28.80 -11.61 -29.36
N ALA A 508 -29.31 -10.68 -30.17
CA ALA A 508 -29.38 -10.82 -31.62
C ALA A 508 -29.30 -9.44 -32.31
N THR A 509 -28.21 -9.24 -33.05
CA THR A 509 -27.96 -8.10 -33.93
C THR A 509 -27.89 -8.58 -35.37
N GLN A 510 -27.77 -7.67 -36.33
CA GLN A 510 -27.61 -8.05 -37.74
C GLN A 510 -26.32 -8.84 -38.04
N THR A 511 -25.29 -8.72 -37.21
CA THR A 511 -23.97 -9.33 -37.44
C THR A 511 -23.56 -10.31 -36.34
N SER A 512 -24.36 -10.49 -35.28
CA SER A 512 -24.03 -11.42 -34.19
C SER A 512 -25.27 -11.92 -33.43
N VAL A 513 -25.31 -13.21 -33.12
CA VAL A 513 -26.36 -13.85 -32.28
C VAL A 513 -25.70 -14.69 -31.19
N GLN A 514 -26.12 -14.51 -29.94
CA GLN A 514 -25.67 -15.33 -28.80
C GLN A 514 -26.77 -16.28 -28.30
N LEU A 515 -26.42 -17.55 -28.12
CA LEU A 515 -27.34 -18.64 -27.76
C LEU A 515 -26.85 -19.39 -26.52
N LYS A 516 -27.71 -19.60 -25.52
CA LYS A 516 -27.43 -20.38 -24.32
C LYS A 516 -28.07 -21.77 -24.38
N PHE A 517 -27.25 -22.80 -24.42
CA PHE A 517 -27.60 -24.21 -24.34
C PHE A 517 -27.76 -24.69 -22.89
N ASN A 518 -28.45 -25.82 -22.70
CA ASN A 518 -28.61 -26.44 -21.40
C ASN A 518 -27.38 -27.25 -20.94
N LYS A 519 -26.39 -27.42 -21.82
CA LYS A 519 -25.15 -28.19 -21.61
C LYS A 519 -23.97 -27.55 -22.30
N GLY A 520 -22.78 -28.03 -21.98
CA GLY A 520 -21.56 -27.71 -22.72
C GLY A 520 -21.60 -28.24 -24.16
N ILE A 521 -21.24 -27.40 -25.12
CA ILE A 521 -21.07 -27.69 -26.55
C ILE A 521 -19.57 -27.83 -26.84
N ALA A 522 -19.21 -28.96 -27.44
CA ALA A 522 -17.87 -29.20 -27.99
C ALA A 522 -17.72 -28.59 -29.38
N ASP A 523 -18.76 -28.71 -30.22
CA ASP A 523 -18.68 -28.28 -31.62
C ASP A 523 -20.06 -27.93 -32.20
N ILE A 524 -20.09 -27.06 -33.22
CA ILE A 524 -21.26 -26.77 -34.05
C ILE A 524 -20.95 -27.19 -35.48
N THR A 525 -21.57 -28.28 -35.93
CA THR A 525 -21.27 -28.88 -37.23
C THR A 525 -22.08 -28.29 -38.37
N SER A 526 -23.20 -27.62 -38.09
CA SER A 526 -23.95 -26.86 -39.10
C SER A 526 -24.84 -25.78 -38.49
N VAL A 527 -25.01 -24.68 -39.24
CA VAL A 527 -25.92 -23.58 -38.95
C VAL A 527 -26.64 -23.18 -40.25
N SER A 528 -27.95 -22.94 -40.19
CA SER A 528 -28.75 -22.44 -41.32
C SER A 528 -29.88 -21.53 -40.84
N ALA A 529 -30.41 -20.64 -41.69
CA ALA A 529 -31.45 -19.66 -41.36
C ALA A 529 -32.62 -19.67 -42.37
N SER A 530 -33.87 -19.50 -41.91
CA SER A 530 -35.13 -19.47 -42.70
C SER A 530 -35.97 -18.22 -42.35
N PRO A 531 -36.69 -17.51 -43.29
CA PRO A 531 -37.42 -17.99 -44.48
C PRO A 531 -36.72 -17.92 -45.86
N SER A 532 -35.45 -17.58 -45.95
CA SER A 532 -34.74 -17.47 -47.24
C SER A 532 -33.65 -18.53 -47.43
N GLY A 533 -34.04 -19.78 -47.74
CA GLY A 533 -33.16 -20.80 -48.34
C GLY A 533 -31.84 -21.13 -47.60
N THR A 534 -30.83 -21.62 -48.34
CA THR A 534 -29.48 -21.86 -47.83
C THR A 534 -28.79 -20.51 -47.64
N TRP A 535 -28.66 -20.08 -46.39
CA TRP A 535 -28.07 -18.81 -46.03
C TRP A 535 -26.61 -19.02 -45.61
N ASP A 536 -25.67 -18.68 -46.49
CA ASP A 536 -24.21 -18.84 -46.32
C ASP A 536 -23.59 -17.52 -45.83
N GLY A 537 -24.03 -17.08 -44.65
CA GLY A 537 -23.69 -15.78 -44.07
C GLY A 537 -22.89 -15.83 -42.77
N VAL A 538 -22.62 -17.02 -42.22
CA VAL A 538 -21.88 -17.21 -40.98
C VAL A 538 -20.39 -16.97 -41.24
N GLU A 539 -19.83 -15.92 -40.65
CA GLU A 539 -18.40 -15.60 -40.71
C GLU A 539 -17.60 -16.46 -39.74
N SER A 540 -18.10 -16.64 -38.51
CA SER A 540 -17.43 -17.42 -37.49
C SER A 540 -18.42 -17.92 -36.43
N ILE A 541 -18.02 -18.98 -35.74
CA ILE A 541 -18.75 -19.57 -34.62
C ILE A 541 -17.81 -19.61 -33.43
N ASP A 542 -18.14 -18.86 -32.38
CA ASP A 542 -17.34 -18.78 -31.16
C ASP A 542 -18.06 -19.47 -30.00
N VAL A 543 -17.42 -20.48 -29.40
CA VAL A 543 -17.88 -21.14 -28.18
C VAL A 543 -17.10 -20.58 -26.99
N ASN A 544 -17.44 -19.36 -26.58
CA ASN A 544 -16.71 -18.60 -25.56
C ASN A 544 -16.97 -19.16 -24.14
N ASP A 545 -18.21 -19.60 -23.87
CA ASP A 545 -18.61 -20.36 -22.67
C ASP A 545 -19.04 -21.76 -23.17
N PRO A 546 -18.72 -22.87 -22.48
CA PRO A 546 -19.19 -24.19 -22.92
C PRO A 546 -20.70 -24.21 -23.22
N SER A 547 -21.52 -23.46 -22.49
CA SER A 547 -22.97 -23.39 -22.70
C SER A 547 -23.43 -22.24 -23.60
N ILE A 548 -22.56 -21.32 -24.03
CA ILE A 548 -22.94 -20.17 -24.87
C ILE A 548 -22.19 -20.17 -26.18
N VAL A 549 -22.94 -20.19 -27.27
CA VAL A 549 -22.41 -20.10 -28.64
C VAL A 549 -22.75 -18.72 -29.22
N THR A 550 -21.74 -18.05 -29.76
CA THR A 550 -21.89 -16.82 -30.54
C THR A 550 -21.73 -17.14 -32.02
N LEU A 551 -22.73 -16.76 -32.82
CA LEU A 551 -22.71 -16.87 -34.27
C LEU A 551 -22.47 -15.48 -34.83
N ASN A 552 -21.35 -15.27 -35.52
CA ASN A 552 -21.05 -14.01 -36.19
C ASN A 552 -21.35 -14.12 -37.68
N PHE A 553 -21.83 -13.04 -38.26
CA PHE A 553 -22.27 -12.98 -39.65
C PHE A 553 -21.55 -11.85 -40.39
N TYR A 554 -21.21 -12.09 -41.66
CA TYR A 554 -20.53 -11.09 -42.49
C TYR A 554 -21.36 -9.81 -42.59
N SER A 555 -20.72 -8.64 -42.44
CA SER A 555 -21.37 -7.33 -42.64
C SER A 555 -21.92 -7.14 -44.07
N GLY A 556 -21.31 -7.82 -45.06
CA GLY A 556 -21.80 -7.89 -46.44
C GLY A 556 -22.98 -8.86 -46.67
N SER A 557 -23.22 -9.79 -45.73
CA SER A 557 -24.33 -10.76 -45.77
C SER A 557 -25.01 -10.87 -44.38
N PRO A 558 -25.55 -9.77 -43.82
CA PRO A 558 -26.04 -9.73 -42.45
C PRO A 558 -27.40 -10.41 -42.30
N LEU A 559 -27.77 -10.75 -41.06
CA LEU A 559 -29.12 -11.20 -40.75
C LEU A 559 -30.16 -10.12 -41.13
N PRO A 560 -31.29 -10.52 -41.73
CA PRO A 560 -32.38 -9.60 -42.02
C PRO A 560 -32.94 -8.95 -40.75
N ALA A 561 -33.38 -7.69 -40.86
CA ALA A 561 -34.03 -6.98 -39.75
C ALA A 561 -35.41 -7.55 -39.36
N TYR A 562 -36.01 -8.39 -40.21
CA TYR A 562 -37.24 -9.12 -39.96
C TYR A 562 -36.94 -10.53 -39.42
N GLY A 563 -37.75 -11.04 -38.49
CA GLY A 563 -37.44 -12.26 -37.74
C GLY A 563 -37.09 -13.50 -38.57
N VAL A 564 -36.15 -14.30 -38.06
CA VAL A 564 -35.58 -15.50 -38.68
C VAL A 564 -35.65 -16.70 -37.74
N THR A 565 -35.58 -17.92 -38.28
CA THR A 565 -35.38 -19.14 -37.49
C THR A 565 -34.04 -19.76 -37.86
N LEU A 566 -33.16 -19.97 -36.88
CA LEU A 566 -31.89 -20.68 -37.07
C LEU A 566 -32.08 -22.17 -36.77
N THR A 567 -31.48 -23.04 -37.59
CA THR A 567 -31.36 -24.48 -37.33
C THR A 567 -29.89 -24.84 -37.17
N ILE A 568 -29.55 -25.47 -36.05
CA ILE A 568 -28.18 -25.66 -35.57
C ILE A 568 -27.97 -27.13 -35.21
N THR A 569 -26.89 -27.74 -35.70
CA THR A 569 -26.46 -29.08 -35.25
C THR A 569 -25.28 -28.92 -34.31
N ALA A 570 -25.46 -29.30 -33.05
CA ALA A 570 -24.48 -29.15 -31.98
C ALA A 570 -24.03 -30.52 -31.46
N VAL A 571 -22.76 -30.64 -31.13
CA VAL A 571 -22.16 -31.78 -30.44
C VAL A 571 -21.85 -31.33 -29.02
N ASP A 572 -22.40 -32.03 -28.02
CA ASP A 572 -22.11 -31.73 -26.62
C ASP A 572 -20.68 -32.17 -26.23
N ILE A 573 -20.21 -31.70 -25.08
CA ILE A 573 -18.87 -32.04 -24.55
C ILE A 573 -18.68 -33.51 -24.19
N SER A 574 -19.75 -34.32 -24.20
CA SER A 574 -19.66 -35.78 -24.05
C SER A 574 -19.56 -36.51 -25.40
N GLY A 575 -19.64 -35.78 -26.52
CA GLY A 575 -19.61 -36.31 -27.89
C GLY A 575 -20.98 -36.64 -28.47
N THR A 576 -22.08 -36.32 -27.77
CA THR A 576 -23.45 -36.60 -28.22
C THR A 576 -23.96 -35.46 -29.11
N SER A 577 -24.48 -35.76 -30.30
CA SER A 577 -24.97 -34.75 -31.26
C SER A 577 -26.50 -34.60 -31.27
N ALA A 578 -26.99 -33.37 -31.47
CA ALA A 578 -28.41 -33.08 -31.68
C ALA A 578 -28.62 -31.85 -32.60
N THR A 579 -29.70 -31.86 -33.38
CA THR A 579 -30.13 -30.73 -34.24
C THR A 579 -31.31 -29.99 -33.61
N LEU A 580 -31.21 -28.67 -33.50
CA LEU A 580 -32.10 -27.82 -32.73
C LEU A 580 -32.51 -26.59 -33.55
N SER A 581 -33.74 -26.09 -33.38
CA SER A 581 -34.25 -24.89 -34.05
C SER A 581 -34.57 -23.78 -33.06
N VAL A 582 -34.10 -22.56 -33.32
CA VAL A 582 -34.27 -21.37 -32.47
C VAL A 582 -34.86 -20.21 -33.27
N SER A 583 -35.89 -19.56 -32.74
CA SER A 583 -36.57 -18.44 -33.38
C SER A 583 -36.03 -17.10 -32.87
N ILE A 584 -35.72 -16.18 -33.79
CA ILE A 584 -35.19 -14.83 -33.53
C ILE A 584 -36.18 -13.82 -34.13
N PRO A 585 -37.08 -13.22 -33.34
CA PRO A 585 -38.18 -12.41 -33.87
C PRO A 585 -37.76 -11.05 -34.45
N THR A 586 -36.70 -10.43 -33.92
CA THR A 586 -36.15 -9.14 -34.39
C THR A 586 -34.66 -9.04 -34.06
N VAL A 587 -33.89 -8.31 -34.88
CA VAL A 587 -32.49 -7.98 -34.62
C VAL A 587 -32.29 -6.46 -34.54
N THR A 588 -31.38 -6.00 -33.71
CA THR A 588 -31.07 -4.56 -33.56
C THR A 588 -30.12 -4.05 -34.65
N VAL A 589 -30.34 -2.83 -35.12
CA VAL A 589 -29.53 -2.15 -36.16
C VAL A 589 -28.62 -1.11 -35.51
N ASP A 590 -27.35 -1.08 -35.94
CA ASP A 590 -26.37 -0.11 -35.46
C ASP A 590 -26.53 1.26 -36.14
N VAL A 591 -26.36 2.33 -35.37
CA VAL A 591 -26.46 3.74 -35.78
C VAL A 591 -25.37 4.62 -35.16
N THR A 592 -24.47 4.06 -34.35
CA THR A 592 -23.45 4.84 -33.65
C THR A 592 -22.15 4.87 -34.44
N PRO A 593 -21.51 6.03 -34.61
CA PRO A 593 -20.20 6.10 -35.24
C PRO A 593 -19.06 5.73 -34.26
N PRO A 594 -17.94 5.19 -34.77
CA PRO A 594 -16.83 4.76 -33.93
C PRO A 594 -16.08 5.94 -33.32
N THR A 595 -15.61 5.78 -32.09
CA THR A 595 -14.79 6.75 -31.35
C THR A 595 -13.50 6.11 -30.83
N ILE A 596 -12.44 6.89 -30.66
CA ILE A 596 -11.19 6.38 -30.08
C ILE A 596 -11.35 6.32 -28.56
N THR A 597 -11.17 5.13 -27.99
CA THR A 597 -11.32 4.88 -26.55
C THR A 597 -9.99 4.90 -25.82
N SER A 598 -8.90 4.47 -26.47
CA SER A 598 -7.55 4.50 -25.91
C SER A 598 -6.45 4.45 -26.98
N TYR A 599 -5.21 4.68 -26.56
CA TYR A 599 -4.02 4.58 -27.41
C TYR A 599 -2.82 4.00 -26.63
N SER A 600 -1.81 3.51 -27.34
CA SER A 600 -0.48 3.20 -26.79
C SER A 600 0.63 3.59 -27.76
N ILE A 601 1.75 4.08 -27.23
CA ILE A 601 3.03 4.13 -27.95
C ILE A 601 3.72 2.80 -27.69
N ASP A 602 3.79 1.94 -28.71
CA ASP A 602 4.32 0.58 -28.59
C ASP A 602 5.84 0.56 -28.76
N SER A 603 6.39 1.49 -29.55
CA SER A 603 7.83 1.75 -29.71
C SER A 603 8.04 3.17 -30.24
N PRO A 604 9.30 3.66 -30.37
CA PRO A 604 9.57 4.93 -31.05
C PRO A 604 9.07 4.99 -32.51
N THR A 605 8.67 3.86 -33.10
CA THR A 605 8.20 3.77 -34.49
C THR A 605 6.80 3.17 -34.63
N GLN A 606 6.05 2.97 -33.54
CA GLN A 606 4.74 2.34 -33.60
C GLN A 606 3.76 2.88 -32.55
N ILE A 607 2.52 3.15 -32.99
CA ILE A 607 1.39 3.55 -32.14
C ILE A 607 0.21 2.62 -32.41
N SER A 608 -0.47 2.18 -31.35
CA SER A 608 -1.76 1.51 -31.46
C SER A 608 -2.91 2.43 -31.05
N LEU A 609 -4.00 2.40 -31.82
CA LEU A 609 -5.24 3.13 -31.57
C LEU A 609 -6.39 2.13 -31.41
N ILE A 610 -7.19 2.26 -30.36
CA ILE A 610 -8.34 1.38 -30.08
C ILE A 610 -9.63 2.16 -30.20
N PHE A 611 -10.59 1.59 -30.93
CA PHE A 611 -11.91 2.17 -31.19
C PHE A 611 -13.00 1.52 -30.34
N SER A 612 -14.14 2.23 -30.20
CA SER A 612 -15.32 1.78 -29.46
C SER A 612 -16.00 0.53 -30.05
N GLU A 613 -15.68 0.19 -31.29
CA GLU A 613 -16.28 -0.87 -32.09
C GLU A 613 -15.34 -1.26 -33.24
N ASN A 614 -15.69 -2.33 -33.96
CA ASN A 614 -14.92 -2.79 -35.11
C ASN A 614 -14.92 -1.72 -36.22
N VAL A 615 -13.76 -1.49 -36.83
CA VAL A 615 -13.59 -0.45 -37.85
C VAL A 615 -13.09 -1.03 -39.16
N ILE A 616 -13.39 -0.34 -40.26
CA ILE A 616 -12.92 -0.69 -41.60
C ILE A 616 -12.58 0.56 -42.41
N ALA A 617 -11.71 0.41 -43.41
CA ALA A 617 -11.52 1.39 -44.46
C ALA A 617 -12.38 0.96 -45.67
N PRO A 618 -13.39 1.74 -46.09
CA PRO A 618 -14.28 1.34 -47.19
C PRO A 618 -13.55 1.07 -48.51
N SER A 619 -12.41 1.73 -48.74
CA SER A 619 -11.54 1.54 -49.90
C SER A 619 -10.56 0.36 -49.76
N GLY A 620 -10.43 -0.23 -48.56
CA GLY A 620 -9.37 -1.17 -48.21
C GLY A 620 -7.98 -0.51 -48.03
N ASP A 621 -7.86 0.78 -48.30
CA ASP A 621 -6.62 1.56 -48.20
C ASP A 621 -6.72 2.55 -47.03
N TRP A 622 -5.84 2.37 -46.05
CA TRP A 622 -5.73 3.19 -44.84
C TRP A 622 -4.80 4.40 -45.02
N SER A 623 -4.20 4.58 -46.19
CA SER A 623 -3.26 5.67 -46.48
C SER A 623 -3.91 7.02 -46.19
N ASN A 624 -3.22 7.87 -45.40
CA ASN A 624 -3.65 9.23 -44.99
C ASN A 624 -4.76 9.33 -43.93
N TYR A 625 -5.08 8.24 -43.21
CA TYR A 625 -6.08 8.28 -42.14
C TYR A 625 -5.50 8.84 -40.83
N VAL A 626 -4.17 8.79 -40.65
CA VAL A 626 -3.46 9.24 -39.44
C VAL A 626 -2.35 10.22 -39.81
N THR A 627 -2.17 11.27 -39.01
CA THR A 627 -1.05 12.23 -39.12
C THR A 627 -0.47 12.50 -37.73
N ILE A 628 0.86 12.54 -37.61
CA ILE A 628 1.58 12.64 -36.32
C ILE A 628 2.57 13.81 -36.35
N THR A 629 2.52 14.67 -35.32
CA THR A 629 3.44 15.81 -35.14
C THR A 629 3.93 15.91 -33.70
N ASP A 630 5.14 16.42 -33.44
CA ASP A 630 5.64 16.66 -32.07
C ASP A 630 5.32 18.08 -31.57
N SER A 631 5.75 18.40 -30.34
CA SER A 631 5.60 19.72 -29.72
C SER A 631 6.32 20.85 -30.45
N ASN A 632 7.27 20.53 -31.33
CA ASN A 632 7.99 21.47 -32.18
C ASN A 632 7.34 21.62 -33.58
N ASN A 633 6.18 20.98 -33.81
CA ASN A 633 5.53 20.81 -35.10
C ASN A 633 6.36 20.03 -36.14
N ALA A 634 7.34 19.23 -35.70
CA ALA A 634 8.04 18.31 -36.59
C ALA A 634 7.11 17.15 -36.99
N LEU A 635 7.09 16.82 -38.28
CA LEU A 635 6.26 15.75 -38.83
C LEU A 635 6.95 14.39 -38.65
N HIS A 636 6.21 13.40 -38.18
CA HIS A 636 6.64 12.00 -38.12
C HIS A 636 5.88 11.19 -39.19
N PRO A 637 6.50 10.87 -40.34
CA PRO A 637 5.82 10.21 -41.45
C PRO A 637 5.31 8.82 -41.08
N VAL A 638 4.03 8.56 -41.36
CA VAL A 638 3.41 7.23 -41.22
C VAL A 638 3.65 6.44 -42.50
N ILE A 639 4.25 5.25 -42.37
CA ILE A 639 4.62 4.39 -43.51
C ILE A 639 3.65 3.22 -43.71
N ASP A 640 2.90 2.83 -42.68
CA ASP A 640 1.89 1.77 -42.78
C ASP A 640 0.80 1.94 -41.72
N ILE A 641 -0.43 1.59 -42.06
CA ILE A 641 -1.56 1.52 -41.13
C ILE A 641 -2.31 0.22 -41.43
N LYS A 642 -2.42 -0.64 -40.41
CA LYS A 642 -3.13 -1.92 -40.53
C LYS A 642 -4.10 -2.12 -39.38
N ARG A 643 -5.22 -2.78 -39.68
CA ARG A 643 -6.11 -3.33 -38.66
C ARG A 643 -5.48 -4.60 -38.08
N ASP A 644 -5.66 -4.84 -36.79
CA ASP A 644 -5.08 -6.00 -36.10
C ASP A 644 -5.89 -7.30 -36.36
N ASP A 645 -6.10 -7.61 -37.64
CA ASP A 645 -6.89 -8.77 -38.10
C ASP A 645 -6.25 -10.10 -37.68
N ALA A 646 -4.92 -10.16 -37.60
CA ALA A 646 -4.18 -11.36 -37.22
C ALA A 646 -4.53 -11.86 -35.80
N ASN A 647 -4.92 -10.93 -34.91
CA ASN A 647 -5.33 -11.23 -33.53
C ASN A 647 -6.86 -11.14 -33.35
N ASN A 648 -7.63 -11.06 -34.44
CA ASN A 648 -9.08 -10.85 -34.44
C ASN A 648 -9.53 -9.55 -33.71
N ASN A 649 -8.64 -8.55 -33.60
CA ASN A 649 -8.92 -7.26 -32.97
C ASN A 649 -9.31 -6.22 -34.02
N LYS A 650 -10.50 -6.42 -34.61
CA LYS A 650 -10.99 -5.55 -35.70
C LYS A 650 -11.30 -4.11 -35.25
N ASN A 651 -11.21 -3.78 -33.96
CA ASN A 651 -11.33 -2.43 -33.42
C ASN A 651 -9.97 -1.75 -33.14
N LYS A 652 -8.85 -2.37 -33.50
CA LYS A 652 -7.50 -1.85 -33.25
C LYS A 652 -6.77 -1.53 -34.56
N LEU A 653 -6.22 -0.32 -34.65
CA LEU A 653 -5.32 0.09 -35.74
C LEU A 653 -3.88 0.19 -35.21
N ILE A 654 -2.94 -0.40 -35.95
CA ILE A 654 -1.51 -0.33 -35.73
C ILE A 654 -0.93 0.63 -36.75
N VAL A 655 -0.33 1.72 -36.27
CA VAL A 655 0.26 2.80 -37.06
C VAL A 655 1.77 2.68 -36.98
N THR A 656 2.42 2.47 -38.12
CA THR A 656 3.89 2.34 -38.22
C THR A 656 4.50 3.62 -38.77
N ILE A 657 5.57 4.09 -38.15
CA ILE A 657 6.24 5.36 -38.40
C ILE A 657 7.61 5.09 -39.04
N ASP A 658 8.05 6.00 -39.91
CA ASP A 658 9.37 5.94 -40.54
C ASP A 658 10.50 5.91 -39.48
N PRO A 659 11.36 4.87 -39.45
CA PRO A 659 12.47 4.76 -38.50
C PRO A 659 13.50 5.90 -38.57
N ASN A 660 13.57 6.64 -39.68
CA ASN A 660 14.46 7.80 -39.81
C ASN A 660 13.94 9.04 -39.04
N TYR A 661 12.67 9.02 -38.64
CA TYR A 661 12.00 10.11 -37.92
C TYR A 661 11.24 9.55 -36.70
N PRO A 662 11.92 8.87 -35.76
CA PRO A 662 11.26 8.22 -34.62
C PRO A 662 10.59 9.26 -33.71
N LEU A 663 9.59 8.81 -32.96
CA LEU A 663 8.96 9.59 -31.91
C LEU A 663 9.99 10.02 -30.84
N PRO A 664 9.87 11.24 -30.28
CA PRO A 664 10.78 11.71 -29.23
C PRO A 664 10.67 10.85 -27.96
N THR A 665 11.75 10.78 -27.17
CA THR A 665 11.78 10.04 -25.88
C THR A 665 11.18 10.82 -24.72
N SER A 666 10.90 12.11 -24.89
CA SER A 666 10.18 12.96 -23.93
C SER A 666 9.42 14.10 -24.64
N GLY A 667 8.34 14.62 -24.04
CA GLY A 667 7.55 15.73 -24.57
C GLY A 667 6.13 15.35 -25.00
N THR A 668 5.41 16.20 -25.71
CA THR A 668 4.04 15.92 -26.22
C THR A 668 4.04 15.68 -27.73
N ILE A 669 3.26 14.72 -28.21
CA ILE A 669 2.96 14.46 -29.63
C ILE A 669 1.46 14.62 -29.90
N SER A 670 1.09 15.09 -31.08
CA SER A 670 -0.29 15.23 -31.55
C SER A 670 -0.58 14.22 -32.65
N VAL A 671 -1.61 13.39 -32.46
CA VAL A 671 -2.06 12.35 -33.41
C VAL A 671 -3.46 12.68 -33.92
N SER A 672 -3.58 12.99 -35.21
CA SER A 672 -4.85 13.31 -35.86
C SER A 672 -5.37 12.11 -36.65
N VAL A 673 -6.65 11.75 -36.47
CA VAL A 673 -7.30 10.60 -37.11
C VAL A 673 -8.59 11.02 -37.82
N LYS A 674 -8.83 10.52 -39.04
CA LYS A 674 -10.01 10.84 -39.86
C LYS A 674 -10.46 9.67 -40.74
N ASN A 675 -11.69 9.76 -41.28
CA ASN A 675 -12.27 8.89 -42.30
C ASN A 675 -12.48 7.42 -41.93
N VAL A 676 -12.14 6.98 -40.71
CA VAL A 676 -12.45 5.63 -40.23
C VAL A 676 -13.97 5.46 -40.13
N VAL A 677 -14.49 4.32 -40.58
CA VAL A 677 -15.91 3.96 -40.42
C VAL A 677 -16.02 2.66 -39.61
N ASP A 678 -17.20 2.40 -39.05
CA ASP A 678 -17.48 1.12 -38.42
C ASP A 678 -17.60 -0.04 -39.43
N ASP A 679 -17.37 -1.27 -38.98
CA ASP A 679 -17.56 -2.49 -39.77
C ASP A 679 -19.00 -3.02 -39.63
N THR A 680 -19.98 -2.14 -39.88
CA THR A 680 -21.41 -2.47 -39.88
C THR A 680 -21.99 -2.36 -41.29
N PRO A 681 -23.19 -2.92 -41.57
CA PRO A 681 -23.84 -2.74 -42.87
C PRO A 681 -24.10 -1.28 -43.28
N ARG A 682 -24.01 -0.32 -42.34
CA ARG A 682 -24.26 1.11 -42.58
C ARG A 682 -22.99 1.95 -42.72
N TYR A 683 -21.82 1.43 -42.33
CA TYR A 683 -20.54 2.15 -42.40
C TYR A 683 -20.61 3.55 -41.78
N ASN A 684 -21.00 3.69 -40.51
CA ASN A 684 -21.12 5.01 -39.90
C ASN A 684 -19.73 5.65 -39.76
N PRO A 685 -19.48 6.87 -40.29
CA PRO A 685 -18.16 7.49 -40.26
C PRO A 685 -17.85 8.14 -38.91
N MET A 686 -16.60 8.01 -38.45
CA MET A 686 -16.12 8.69 -37.25
C MET A 686 -16.12 10.21 -37.42
N VAL A 687 -16.21 10.92 -36.30
CA VAL A 687 -15.88 12.36 -36.24
C VAL A 687 -14.37 12.51 -36.13
N ALA A 688 -13.76 13.27 -37.06
CA ALA A 688 -12.30 13.50 -37.05
C ALA A 688 -11.82 14.08 -35.71
N THR A 689 -10.76 13.49 -35.16
CA THR A 689 -10.31 13.75 -33.78
C THR A 689 -8.79 13.87 -33.73
N THR A 690 -8.28 14.77 -32.88
CA THR A 690 -6.84 14.92 -32.58
C THR A 690 -6.57 14.61 -31.12
N LEU A 691 -5.63 13.71 -30.86
CA LEU A 691 -5.18 13.30 -29.53
C LEU A 691 -3.85 13.98 -29.20
N THR A 692 -3.68 14.44 -27.97
CA THR A 692 -2.38 14.87 -27.42
C THR A 692 -1.85 13.78 -26.49
N ILE A 693 -0.66 13.26 -26.80
CA ILE A 693 -0.03 12.13 -26.11
C ILE A 693 1.31 12.59 -25.53
N ASN A 694 1.66 12.19 -24.30
CA ASN A 694 3.00 12.42 -23.75
C ASN A 694 3.94 11.27 -24.14
N ALA A 695 5.07 11.60 -24.75
CA ALA A 695 6.22 10.71 -24.86
C ALA A 695 6.90 10.63 -23.48
N VAL A 696 7.08 9.42 -22.98
CA VAL A 696 7.72 9.12 -21.69
C VAL A 696 8.84 8.12 -21.98
N ASP A 697 9.96 8.25 -21.27
CA ASP A 697 10.90 7.14 -21.13
C ASP A 697 10.14 5.93 -20.60
N LYS A 698 10.16 4.82 -21.32
CA LYS A 698 9.45 3.57 -20.99
C LYS A 698 10.40 2.41 -20.69
N THR A 699 11.72 2.63 -20.77
CA THR A 699 12.67 1.55 -20.56
C THR A 699 12.94 1.41 -19.07
N ALA A 700 12.46 0.32 -18.48
CA ALA A 700 12.68 0.02 -17.07
C ALA A 700 14.14 -0.42 -16.80
N PRO A 701 14.68 -0.19 -15.59
CA PRO A 701 16.02 -0.65 -15.27
C PRO A 701 16.07 -2.18 -15.26
N THR A 702 17.21 -2.74 -15.63
CA THR A 702 17.50 -4.18 -15.53
C THR A 702 18.66 -4.39 -14.57
N VAL A 703 18.83 -5.60 -14.04
CA VAL A 703 19.98 -5.96 -13.21
C VAL A 703 21.09 -6.48 -14.11
N SER A 704 22.20 -5.75 -14.16
CA SER A 704 23.40 -6.11 -14.91
C SER A 704 24.15 -7.27 -14.26
N SER A 705 24.28 -7.27 -12.94
CA SER A 705 24.90 -8.39 -12.21
C SER A 705 24.59 -8.37 -10.71
N VAL A 706 24.75 -9.53 -10.09
CA VAL A 706 24.74 -9.69 -8.63
C VAL A 706 26.04 -10.36 -8.21
N VAL A 707 26.76 -9.73 -7.29
CA VAL A 707 28.00 -10.28 -6.74
C VAL A 707 27.92 -10.30 -5.22
N TYR A 708 28.57 -11.27 -4.59
CA TYR A 708 28.57 -11.38 -3.13
C TYR A 708 29.94 -11.73 -2.57
N ASP A 709 30.13 -11.33 -1.32
CA ASP A 709 31.25 -11.71 -0.48
C ASP A 709 30.73 -12.46 0.75
N ALA A 710 31.04 -13.75 0.82
CA ALA A 710 30.67 -14.61 1.94
C ALA A 710 31.39 -14.25 3.25
N THR A 711 32.58 -13.64 3.17
CA THR A 711 33.42 -13.28 4.33
C THR A 711 32.92 -12.00 4.99
N SER A 712 32.75 -10.92 4.23
CA SER A 712 32.18 -9.66 4.75
C SER A 712 30.65 -9.67 4.86
N LYS A 713 30.00 -10.72 4.35
CA LYS A 713 28.55 -10.90 4.32
C LYS A 713 27.81 -9.77 3.61
N LYS A 714 28.28 -9.43 2.41
CA LYS A 714 27.70 -8.37 1.58
C LYS A 714 27.23 -8.90 0.24
N VAL A 715 26.11 -8.38 -0.23
CA VAL A 715 25.59 -8.63 -1.58
C VAL A 715 25.47 -7.29 -2.29
N TYR A 716 25.97 -7.24 -3.53
CA TYR A 716 25.92 -6.07 -4.39
C TYR A 716 25.04 -6.38 -5.59
N VAL A 717 24.04 -5.53 -5.83
CA VAL A 717 23.14 -5.60 -6.99
C VAL A 717 23.41 -4.38 -7.85
N ILE A 718 23.81 -4.61 -9.10
CA ILE A 718 24.20 -3.56 -10.04
C ILE A 718 23.12 -3.46 -11.13
N PHE A 719 22.52 -2.28 -11.27
CA PHE A 719 21.48 -1.99 -12.26
C PHE A 719 22.07 -1.41 -13.55
N SER A 720 21.37 -1.57 -14.69
CA SER A 720 21.76 -1.04 -16.01
C SER A 720 21.84 0.49 -16.03
N GLU A 721 21.06 1.14 -15.17
CA GLU A 721 20.92 2.58 -15.08
C GLU A 721 20.68 3.06 -13.65
N ALA A 722 20.56 4.37 -13.47
CA ALA A 722 20.35 4.97 -12.16
C ALA A 722 18.95 4.64 -11.65
N VAL A 723 18.86 4.16 -10.41
CA VAL A 723 17.62 3.70 -9.79
C VAL A 723 17.13 4.66 -8.72
N ASN A 724 15.81 4.74 -8.59
CA ASN A 724 15.15 5.49 -7.53
C ASN A 724 15.48 4.86 -6.17
N ALA A 725 16.21 5.61 -5.35
CA ALA A 725 16.69 5.16 -4.04
C ALA A 725 15.57 4.65 -3.11
N THR A 726 14.36 5.20 -3.20
CA THR A 726 13.22 4.75 -2.35
C THR A 726 12.85 3.31 -2.65
N THR A 727 12.79 2.96 -3.94
CA THR A 727 12.46 1.60 -4.39
C THR A 727 13.67 0.66 -4.32
N ALA A 728 14.86 1.15 -4.64
CA ALA A 728 16.08 0.36 -4.64
C ALA A 728 16.57 -0.03 -3.23
N LEU A 729 16.17 0.72 -2.19
CA LEU A 729 16.56 0.42 -0.80
C LEU A 729 15.50 -0.31 0.00
N ASN A 730 14.41 -0.70 -0.64
CA ASN A 730 13.37 -1.49 0.00
C ASN A 730 13.78 -2.98 0.07
N PRO A 731 14.00 -3.57 1.25
CA PRO A 731 14.41 -4.97 1.38
C PRO A 731 13.40 -5.98 0.78
N TYR A 732 12.12 -5.61 0.70
CA TYR A 732 11.06 -6.47 0.12
C TYR A 732 11.16 -6.63 -1.40
N ASN A 733 11.97 -5.80 -2.05
CA ASN A 733 12.25 -5.89 -3.47
C ASN A 733 13.31 -6.95 -3.81
N TYR A 734 13.83 -7.65 -2.80
CA TYR A 734 14.92 -8.62 -2.95
C TYR A 734 14.57 -9.94 -2.27
N VAL A 735 14.82 -11.06 -2.94
CA VAL A 735 14.72 -12.42 -2.35
C VAL A 735 15.99 -13.18 -2.66
N LEU A 736 16.72 -13.57 -1.63
CA LEU A 736 17.94 -14.37 -1.75
C LEU A 736 17.56 -15.85 -1.79
N ASN A 737 18.13 -16.59 -2.75
CA ASN A 737 18.05 -18.03 -2.79
C ASN A 737 19.38 -18.63 -2.29
N SER A 738 19.36 -19.18 -1.07
CA SER A 738 20.51 -19.86 -0.47
C SER A 738 20.20 -21.35 -0.32
N ALA A 739 20.80 -22.19 -1.17
CA ALA A 739 20.59 -23.64 -1.23
C ALA A 739 19.10 -24.10 -1.21
N GLY A 740 18.21 -23.39 -1.92
CA GLY A 740 16.79 -23.74 -2.01
C GLY A 740 15.90 -23.18 -0.89
N SER A 741 16.48 -22.45 0.06
CA SER A 741 15.72 -21.65 1.03
C SER A 741 15.62 -20.21 0.55
N LEU A 742 14.39 -19.68 0.48
CA LEU A 742 14.11 -18.31 0.10
C LEU A 742 14.17 -17.40 1.34
N LEU A 743 14.93 -16.31 1.24
CA LEU A 743 15.13 -15.35 2.33
C LEU A 743 14.88 -13.93 1.82
N ILE A 744 13.94 -13.21 2.44
CA ILE A 744 13.84 -11.76 2.28
C ILE A 744 14.84 -11.11 3.24
N PRO A 745 15.79 -10.28 2.75
CA PRO A 745 16.89 -9.74 3.54
C PRO A 745 16.49 -8.56 4.43
N THR A 746 15.38 -8.66 5.17
CA THR A 746 14.88 -7.59 6.06
C THR A 746 15.85 -7.23 7.19
N SER A 747 16.78 -8.13 7.53
CA SER A 747 17.85 -7.90 8.52
C SER A 747 19.10 -7.24 7.95
N ALA A 748 19.21 -7.10 6.61
CA ALA A 748 20.34 -6.43 5.99
C ALA A 748 20.17 -4.91 6.00
N ASN A 749 21.29 -4.20 6.13
CA ASN A 749 21.32 -2.77 5.93
C ASN A 749 21.49 -2.46 4.43
N PHE A 750 20.53 -1.75 3.85
CA PHE A 750 20.51 -1.39 2.43
C PHE A 750 21.15 -0.02 2.21
N LYS A 751 22.07 0.06 1.25
CA LYS A 751 22.71 1.33 0.85
C LYS A 751 22.80 1.45 -0.67
N LEU A 752 22.39 2.60 -1.20
CA LEU A 752 22.63 2.96 -2.60
C LEU A 752 23.97 3.68 -2.67
N LEU A 753 24.85 3.25 -3.56
CA LEU A 753 26.14 3.90 -3.76
C LEU A 753 26.01 5.21 -4.53
N ALA A 754 27.07 6.01 -4.54
CA ALA A 754 27.09 7.34 -5.15
C ALA A 754 26.94 7.29 -6.69
N ASP A 755 27.14 6.13 -7.31
CA ASP A 755 26.88 5.90 -8.74
C ASP A 755 25.38 5.93 -9.08
N GLY A 756 24.51 5.84 -8.08
CA GLY A 756 23.06 5.75 -8.25
C GLY A 756 22.56 4.44 -8.86
N LYS A 757 23.45 3.48 -9.14
CA LYS A 757 23.13 2.22 -9.84
C LYS A 757 23.36 0.98 -9.00
N THR A 758 24.10 1.08 -7.89
CA THR A 758 24.51 -0.10 -7.13
C THR A 758 23.91 -0.10 -5.73
N VAL A 759 23.13 -1.14 -5.43
CA VAL A 759 22.57 -1.39 -4.10
C VAL A 759 23.43 -2.41 -3.36
N VAL A 760 23.78 -2.09 -2.11
CA VAL A 760 24.54 -2.95 -1.21
C VAL A 760 23.63 -3.43 -0.09
N MET A 761 23.58 -4.75 0.13
CA MET A 761 22.96 -5.38 1.29
C MET A 761 24.04 -5.84 2.26
N ASP A 762 24.07 -5.26 3.45
CA ASP A 762 25.06 -5.57 4.49
C ASP A 762 24.42 -6.38 5.63
N PHE A 763 24.78 -7.66 5.76
CA PHE A 763 24.21 -8.59 6.74
C PHE A 763 24.98 -8.63 8.07
N ALA A 764 25.40 -7.48 8.59
CA ALA A 764 26.27 -7.32 9.76
C ALA A 764 25.78 -7.98 11.08
N ILE A 765 24.59 -8.60 11.13
CA ILE A 765 24.03 -9.28 12.30
C ILE A 765 24.03 -10.80 12.06
N ALA A 766 24.45 -11.59 13.06
CA ALA A 766 24.65 -13.03 12.96
C ALA A 766 23.38 -13.80 12.51
N GLY A 767 23.53 -14.69 11.51
CA GLY A 767 22.49 -15.66 11.10
C GLY A 767 22.51 -16.09 9.63
N THR A 768 22.95 -15.22 8.71
CA THR A 768 22.90 -15.52 7.27
C THR A 768 24.22 -16.12 6.77
N ASP A 769 24.15 -17.35 6.25
CA ASP A 769 25.25 -18.01 5.53
C ASP A 769 25.13 -17.72 4.03
N LEU A 770 25.98 -16.82 3.52
CA LEU A 770 26.04 -16.48 2.10
C LEU A 770 26.89 -17.47 1.27
N SER A 771 27.60 -18.41 1.89
CA SER A 771 28.45 -19.37 1.16
C SER A 771 27.66 -20.29 0.21
N LYS A 772 26.33 -20.30 0.37
CA LYS A 772 25.38 -21.08 -0.43
C LYS A 772 24.45 -20.20 -1.27
N LEU A 773 24.70 -18.89 -1.35
CA LEU A 773 23.92 -17.98 -2.18
C LEU A 773 24.16 -18.32 -3.65
N THR A 774 23.09 -18.66 -4.36
CA THR A 774 23.17 -19.02 -5.78
C THR A 774 22.54 -17.96 -6.68
N GLN A 775 21.42 -17.36 -6.24
CA GLN A 775 20.65 -16.41 -7.01
C GLN A 775 20.00 -15.36 -6.10
N VAL A 776 19.71 -14.18 -6.67
CA VAL A 776 18.89 -13.14 -6.04
C VAL A 776 17.78 -12.78 -7.02
N GLN A 777 16.54 -12.78 -6.54
CA GLN A 777 15.40 -12.22 -7.25
C GLN A 777 15.26 -10.76 -6.88
N ILE A 778 15.07 -9.90 -7.88
CA ILE A 778 14.89 -8.45 -7.70
C ILE A 778 13.61 -8.03 -8.43
N VAL A 779 12.75 -7.28 -7.74
CA VAL A 779 11.45 -6.82 -8.25
C VAL A 779 11.22 -5.35 -7.86
N ASN A 780 10.31 -4.66 -8.54
CA ASN A 780 9.76 -3.37 -8.10
C ASN A 780 10.78 -2.22 -7.87
N VAL A 781 12.00 -2.33 -8.40
CA VAL A 781 12.97 -1.22 -8.43
C VAL A 781 12.68 -0.34 -9.64
N GLN A 782 12.56 0.96 -9.40
CA GLN A 782 12.30 1.96 -10.43
C GLN A 782 13.57 2.66 -10.86
N ASP A 783 13.60 3.14 -12.10
CA ASP A 783 14.56 4.16 -12.52
C ASP A 783 14.15 5.55 -11.98
N LEU A 784 14.89 6.60 -12.37
CA LEU A 784 14.55 7.97 -12.01
C LEU A 784 13.32 8.53 -12.76
N ALA A 785 12.89 7.89 -13.84
CA ALA A 785 11.71 8.24 -14.63
C ALA A 785 10.41 7.57 -14.12
N GLY A 786 10.52 6.64 -13.17
CA GLY A 786 9.41 5.89 -12.57
C GLY A 786 9.12 4.55 -13.26
N ASN A 787 9.90 4.14 -14.26
CA ASN A 787 9.71 2.84 -14.91
C ASN A 787 10.15 1.74 -13.94
N THR A 788 9.25 0.81 -13.68
CA THR A 788 9.48 -0.28 -12.72
C THR A 788 10.03 -1.50 -13.43
N MET A 789 11.13 -2.07 -12.94
CA MET A 789 11.71 -3.30 -13.51
C MET A 789 10.74 -4.47 -13.44
N ALA A 790 10.75 -5.31 -14.48
CA ALA A 790 10.18 -6.65 -14.39
C ALA A 790 11.02 -7.49 -13.42
N GLY A 791 10.37 -8.43 -12.73
CA GLY A 791 11.06 -9.30 -11.78
C GLY A 791 12.17 -10.11 -12.46
N GLN A 792 13.41 -9.94 -12.00
CA GLN A 792 14.58 -10.60 -12.56
C GLN A 792 15.24 -11.52 -11.54
N LEU A 793 15.47 -12.78 -11.93
CA LEU A 793 16.24 -13.74 -11.14
C LEU A 793 17.67 -13.78 -11.69
N VAL A 794 18.63 -13.33 -10.89
CA VAL A 794 20.02 -13.16 -11.32
C VAL A 794 20.92 -14.08 -10.53
N ALA A 795 21.83 -14.78 -11.22
CA ALA A 795 22.86 -15.59 -10.58
C ALA A 795 23.77 -14.70 -9.74
N ALA A 796 24.00 -15.11 -8.49
CA ALA A 796 24.92 -14.43 -7.59
C ALA A 796 26.31 -15.05 -7.76
N THR A 797 27.28 -14.26 -8.18
CA THR A 797 28.65 -14.73 -8.40
C THR A 797 29.50 -14.42 -7.16
N PRO A 798 30.19 -15.42 -6.57
CA PRO A 798 31.14 -15.15 -5.50
C PRO A 798 32.34 -14.41 -6.08
N VAL A 799 32.88 -13.43 -5.34
CA VAL A 799 34.09 -12.74 -5.80
C VAL A 799 35.34 -13.42 -5.21
N ASP A 800 36.29 -13.76 -6.08
CA ASP A 800 37.56 -14.40 -5.70
C ASP A 800 38.53 -13.36 -5.10
N THR A 801 39.15 -13.71 -3.96
CA THR A 801 39.98 -12.81 -3.16
C THR A 801 41.37 -13.37 -2.95
N SER A 802 42.38 -12.66 -3.46
CA SER A 802 43.65 -12.64 -2.75
C SER A 802 44.41 -11.31 -2.82
N THR A 803 44.18 -10.45 -3.84
CA THR A 803 45.01 -9.24 -4.04
C THR A 803 44.17 -7.97 -4.25
N ALA A 804 44.68 -6.83 -3.77
CA ALA A 804 44.12 -5.49 -4.01
C ALA A 804 44.40 -5.03 -5.46
N PRO A 805 43.64 -4.09 -6.03
CA PRO A 805 43.87 -3.62 -7.40
C PRO A 805 45.22 -2.91 -7.50
N THR A 806 46.13 -3.46 -8.32
CA THR A 806 47.46 -2.89 -8.57
C THR A 806 47.59 -2.47 -10.03
N VAL A 807 48.19 -1.31 -10.26
CA VAL A 807 48.57 -0.81 -11.58
C VAL A 807 50.09 -0.75 -11.66
N GLU A 808 50.65 -1.33 -12.71
CA GLU A 808 52.10 -1.35 -12.96
C GLU A 808 52.52 -0.37 -14.06
N THR A 809 51.66 -0.19 -15.07
CA THR A 809 51.98 0.61 -16.26
C THR A 809 50.90 1.63 -16.57
N ALA A 810 51.33 2.76 -17.16
CA ALA A 810 50.46 3.79 -17.71
C ALA A 810 50.92 4.09 -19.14
N ALA A 811 50.00 4.16 -20.10
CA ALA A 811 50.32 4.42 -21.50
C ALA A 811 49.35 5.43 -22.14
N GLN A 812 49.88 6.34 -22.95
CA GLN A 812 49.04 7.20 -23.80
C GLN A 812 48.44 6.36 -24.92
N ILE A 813 47.11 6.35 -25.05
CA ILE A 813 46.41 5.57 -26.09
C ILE A 813 45.69 6.45 -27.13
N ALA A 814 45.56 7.74 -26.84
CA ALA A 814 45.12 8.77 -27.78
C ALA A 814 45.70 10.13 -27.37
N THR A 815 45.58 11.13 -28.24
CA THR A 815 46.10 12.49 -27.97
C THR A 815 45.60 13.11 -26.66
N ASN A 816 44.45 12.67 -26.12
CA ASN A 816 43.90 13.12 -24.85
C ASN A 816 43.51 11.98 -23.90
N GLN A 817 44.06 10.77 -24.07
CA GLN A 817 43.70 9.61 -23.24
C GLN A 817 44.91 8.82 -22.74
N ILE A 818 44.86 8.45 -21.46
CA ILE A 818 45.85 7.58 -20.80
C ILE A 818 45.13 6.31 -20.31
N LYS A 819 45.72 5.15 -20.58
CA LYS A 819 45.33 3.85 -20.03
C LYS A 819 46.21 3.50 -18.84
N LEU A 820 45.62 3.00 -17.77
CA LEU A 820 46.32 2.41 -16.63
C LEU A 820 45.98 0.92 -16.58
N ASP A 821 46.99 0.07 -16.74
CA ASP A 821 46.82 -1.38 -16.81
C ASP A 821 46.75 -1.98 -15.40
N ILE A 822 45.64 -2.64 -15.08
CA ILE A 822 45.45 -3.32 -13.79
C ILE A 822 46.07 -4.72 -13.88
N THR A 823 47.19 -4.91 -13.18
CA THR A 823 47.99 -6.14 -13.25
C THR A 823 47.59 -7.20 -12.23
N SER A 824 46.87 -6.82 -11.17
CA SER A 824 46.31 -7.72 -10.18
C SER A 824 45.09 -7.12 -9.51
N GLY A 825 44.17 -7.96 -9.04
CA GLY A 825 42.90 -7.51 -8.47
C GLY A 825 41.96 -6.91 -9.53
N SER A 826 40.86 -6.31 -9.08
CA SER A 826 39.91 -5.63 -9.95
C SER A 826 39.41 -4.35 -9.29
N VAL A 827 39.16 -3.32 -10.09
CA VAL A 827 38.55 -2.09 -9.60
C VAL A 827 37.03 -2.24 -9.60
N PHE A 828 36.42 -1.86 -8.49
CA PHE A 828 34.98 -1.73 -8.40
C PHE A 828 34.58 -0.40 -9.04
N SER A 829 34.07 -0.47 -10.27
CA SER A 829 33.77 0.69 -11.10
C SER A 829 32.95 1.80 -10.42
N PRO A 830 32.01 1.54 -9.47
CA PRO A 830 31.30 2.60 -8.75
C PRO A 830 32.20 3.47 -7.86
N THR A 831 33.37 2.98 -7.48
CA THR A 831 34.34 3.73 -6.68
C THR A 831 35.38 4.44 -7.53
N LEU A 832 35.39 4.19 -8.85
CA LEU A 832 36.33 4.80 -9.78
C LEU A 832 36.12 6.31 -9.81
N SER A 833 37.15 7.05 -9.43
CA SER A 833 37.07 8.49 -9.29
C SER A 833 38.26 9.14 -9.96
N ALA A 834 37.97 10.11 -10.84
CA ALA A 834 38.99 10.93 -11.46
C ALA A 834 39.84 11.68 -10.42
N GLY A 835 39.25 12.02 -9.25
CA GLY A 835 39.93 12.73 -8.18
C GLY A 835 41.07 11.96 -7.51
N ASP A 836 41.14 10.64 -7.72
CA ASP A 836 42.22 9.80 -7.19
C ASP A 836 43.52 9.88 -8.00
N PHE A 837 43.45 10.50 -9.18
CA PHE A 837 44.56 10.58 -10.13
C PHE A 837 44.92 12.05 -10.38
N ILE A 838 46.20 12.35 -10.35
CA ILE A 838 46.76 13.65 -10.73
C ILE A 838 47.63 13.42 -11.95
N VAL A 839 47.23 13.99 -13.09
CA VAL A 839 48.02 13.93 -14.32
C VAL A 839 48.82 15.23 -14.44
N LYS A 840 50.13 15.11 -14.66
CA LYS A 840 51.01 16.26 -14.93
C LYS A 840 51.78 16.05 -16.22
N ASP A 841 52.02 17.15 -16.92
CA ASP A 841 53.01 17.27 -17.98
C ASP A 841 54.10 18.25 -17.50
N GLY A 842 55.26 17.70 -17.15
CA GLY A 842 56.32 18.38 -16.42
C GLY A 842 55.83 18.92 -15.06
N GLN A 843 55.80 20.24 -14.91
CA GLN A 843 55.30 20.89 -13.69
C GLN A 843 53.80 21.27 -13.77
N THR A 844 53.18 21.14 -14.94
CA THR A 844 51.82 21.60 -15.19
C THR A 844 50.82 20.48 -14.94
N GLN A 845 49.84 20.71 -14.08
CA GLN A 845 48.75 19.74 -13.87
C GLN A 845 47.69 19.86 -14.98
N ILE A 846 47.28 18.72 -15.53
CA ILE A 846 46.25 18.63 -16.56
C ILE A 846 44.92 18.21 -15.91
N THR A 847 43.83 18.86 -16.31
CA THR A 847 42.49 18.53 -15.82
C THR A 847 41.98 17.24 -16.45
N ILE A 848 41.47 16.33 -15.63
CA ILE A 848 40.78 15.11 -16.08
C ILE A 848 39.30 15.45 -16.33
N THR A 849 38.79 15.14 -17.53
CA THR A 849 37.40 15.39 -17.95
C THR A 849 36.54 14.14 -17.92
N GLY A 850 37.15 12.95 -17.88
CA GLY A 850 36.43 11.69 -17.79
C GLY A 850 37.31 10.55 -17.32
N ILE A 851 36.69 9.54 -16.72
CA ILE A 851 37.34 8.30 -16.31
C ILE A 851 36.35 7.13 -16.51
N LYS A 852 36.83 5.98 -16.97
CA LYS A 852 36.02 4.75 -17.13
C LYS A 852 36.87 3.51 -17.02
N LEU A 853 36.24 2.34 -16.87
CA LEU A 853 36.89 1.06 -17.16
C LEU A 853 36.67 0.68 -18.63
N ASP A 854 37.63 0.01 -19.25
CA ASP A 854 37.44 -0.67 -20.54
C ASP A 854 36.90 -2.10 -20.36
N ASP A 855 36.72 -2.83 -21.47
CA ASP A 855 36.18 -4.20 -21.47
C ASP A 855 37.10 -5.21 -20.75
N ASN A 856 38.39 -4.88 -20.59
CA ASN A 856 39.36 -5.70 -19.86
C ASN A 856 39.43 -5.34 -18.36
N GLY A 857 38.72 -4.30 -17.94
CA GLY A 857 38.72 -3.80 -16.57
C GLY A 857 39.84 -2.81 -16.27
N ASP A 858 40.59 -2.34 -17.27
CA ASP A 858 41.65 -1.34 -17.14
C ASP A 858 41.07 0.08 -17.08
N ILE A 859 41.80 1.03 -16.47
CA ILE A 859 41.29 2.39 -16.30
C ILE A 859 41.68 3.26 -17.51
N ILE A 860 40.70 3.94 -18.10
CA ILE A 860 40.91 4.95 -19.14
C ILE A 860 40.62 6.34 -18.58
N ILE A 861 41.63 7.20 -18.58
CA ILE A 861 41.56 8.61 -18.18
C ILE A 861 41.45 9.47 -19.44
N THR A 862 40.49 10.39 -19.49
CA THR A 862 40.33 11.40 -20.56
C THR A 862 40.68 12.79 -20.03
N LEU A 863 41.48 13.53 -20.79
CA LEU A 863 42.06 14.81 -20.40
C LEU A 863 41.37 16.00 -21.10
N ALA A 864 41.35 17.15 -20.43
CA ALA A 864 40.83 18.41 -20.98
C ALA A 864 41.72 18.97 -22.09
N THR A 865 43.03 18.76 -21.95
CA THR A 865 44.05 19.24 -22.88
C THR A 865 44.69 18.04 -23.56
N SER A 866 44.88 18.12 -24.87
CA SER A 866 45.65 17.13 -25.61
C SER A 866 47.12 17.15 -25.16
N LEU A 867 47.69 15.96 -24.94
CA LEU A 867 49.12 15.71 -24.71
C LEU A 867 49.94 15.79 -26.01
N GLY A 868 49.29 16.00 -27.17
CA GLY A 868 49.92 15.81 -28.47
C GLY A 868 49.99 14.33 -28.85
N THR A 869 50.77 14.05 -29.90
CA THR A 869 50.95 12.70 -30.46
C THR A 869 52.18 11.97 -29.91
N ASP A 870 52.95 12.62 -29.02
CA ASP A 870 54.19 12.08 -28.46
C ASP A 870 54.30 12.52 -26.98
N ALA A 871 53.95 11.65 -26.04
CA ALA A 871 54.24 11.84 -24.61
C ALA A 871 55.69 11.47 -24.24
N GLY A 872 56.52 11.09 -25.21
CA GLY A 872 57.83 10.44 -25.11
C GLY A 872 58.99 11.27 -24.55
N GLY A 873 58.72 12.36 -23.82
CA GLY A 873 59.73 13.08 -23.04
C GLY A 873 59.99 12.51 -21.64
N GLY A 874 59.14 11.61 -21.15
CA GLY A 874 59.18 11.15 -19.74
C GLY A 874 58.66 12.17 -18.72
N ASP A 875 58.18 13.32 -19.19
CA ASP A 875 57.66 14.42 -18.37
C ASP A 875 56.19 14.22 -17.96
N VAL A 876 55.45 13.35 -18.65
CA VAL A 876 54.05 13.06 -18.32
C VAL A 876 53.97 12.00 -17.23
N THR A 877 53.29 12.32 -16.13
CA THR A 877 53.15 11.42 -14.97
C THR A 877 51.70 11.33 -14.50
N VAL A 878 51.33 10.15 -14.01
CA VAL A 878 50.09 9.92 -13.26
C VAL A 878 50.47 9.62 -11.82
N THR A 879 50.00 10.45 -10.89
CA THR A 879 50.25 10.29 -9.46
C THR A 879 48.96 9.98 -8.72
N LEU A 880 48.99 9.04 -7.78
CA LEU A 880 47.88 8.80 -6.85
C LEU A 880 47.73 9.98 -5.89
N ASN A 881 46.50 10.50 -5.76
CA ASN A 881 46.23 11.68 -4.94
C ASN A 881 46.46 11.40 -3.44
N PRO A 882 47.35 12.13 -2.75
CA PRO A 882 47.65 11.90 -1.33
C PRO A 882 46.52 12.33 -0.39
N ALA A 883 45.54 13.11 -0.84
CA ALA A 883 44.38 13.53 -0.04
C ALA A 883 43.42 12.37 0.31
N GLY A 884 43.63 11.19 -0.28
CA GLY A 884 42.84 9.98 -0.07
C GLY A 884 42.46 9.34 -1.40
N LEU A 885 42.22 8.03 -1.37
CA LEU A 885 41.80 7.25 -2.54
C LEU A 885 40.37 6.72 -2.32
N SER A 886 39.47 7.06 -3.24
CA SER A 886 38.13 6.49 -3.35
C SER A 886 38.10 5.20 -4.15
N THR A 887 38.91 5.10 -5.21
CA THR A 887 38.99 3.98 -6.15
C THR A 887 39.53 2.76 -5.44
N ARG A 888 38.68 1.75 -5.37
CA ARG A 888 38.85 0.56 -4.55
C ARG A 888 38.30 -0.64 -5.29
N ASP A 889 38.59 -1.82 -4.77
CA ASP A 889 37.80 -3.00 -5.08
C ASP A 889 36.54 -3.08 -4.20
N ILE A 890 35.75 -4.14 -4.40
CA ILE A 890 34.54 -4.38 -3.61
C ILE A 890 34.81 -4.70 -2.13
N TYR A 891 36.08 -4.86 -1.75
CA TYR A 891 36.54 -5.15 -0.39
C TYR A 891 37.06 -3.89 0.33
N ASP A 892 36.78 -2.71 -0.22
CA ASP A 892 37.26 -1.40 0.25
C ASP A 892 38.80 -1.25 0.20
N ARG A 893 39.52 -2.17 -0.46
CA ARG A 893 40.98 -2.09 -0.61
C ARG A 893 41.29 -1.12 -1.73
N LYS A 894 42.07 -0.09 -1.40
CA LYS A 894 42.42 1.01 -2.30
C LYS A 894 43.31 0.53 -3.44
N ILE A 895 43.13 1.16 -4.60
CA ILE A 895 44.06 1.04 -5.72
C ILE A 895 45.48 1.41 -5.30
N ARG A 896 46.47 0.71 -5.85
CA ARG A 896 47.90 0.94 -5.58
C ARG A 896 48.66 0.96 -6.89
N PHE A 897 49.67 1.82 -6.98
CA PHE A 897 50.68 1.69 -8.03
C PHE A 897 51.83 0.84 -7.51
N VAL A 898 52.37 -0.02 -8.38
CA VAL A 898 53.52 -0.87 -8.08
C VAL A 898 54.56 -0.74 -9.20
N ASP A 899 55.83 -0.95 -8.87
CA ASP A 899 56.87 -1.13 -9.89
C ASP A 899 56.93 -2.59 -10.37
N ASN A 900 57.82 -2.87 -11.33
CA ASN A 900 58.01 -4.21 -11.92
C ASN A 900 58.48 -5.29 -10.91
N SER A 901 58.83 -4.90 -9.68
CA SER A 901 59.16 -5.83 -8.58
C SER A 901 58.00 -6.04 -7.60
N GLY A 902 56.86 -5.38 -7.83
CA GLY A 902 55.69 -5.38 -6.95
C GLY A 902 55.78 -4.42 -5.77
N GLN A 903 56.80 -3.55 -5.72
CA GLN A 903 56.97 -2.58 -4.64
C GLN A 903 56.06 -1.37 -4.87
N ALA A 904 55.41 -0.89 -3.81
CA ALA A 904 54.46 0.22 -3.92
C ALA A 904 55.16 1.53 -4.30
N ILE A 905 54.61 2.19 -5.32
CA ILE A 905 55.01 3.52 -5.78
C ILE A 905 53.77 4.44 -5.78
N THR A 906 53.98 5.74 -5.93
CA THR A 906 52.89 6.73 -5.96
C THR A 906 52.70 7.39 -7.32
N THR A 907 53.69 7.27 -8.20
CA THR A 907 53.74 7.95 -9.49
C THR A 907 54.19 6.97 -10.57
N LEU A 908 53.45 6.96 -11.68
CA LEU A 908 53.78 6.25 -12.90
C LEU A 908 54.18 7.28 -13.96
N THR A 909 55.24 6.99 -14.71
CA THR A 909 55.53 7.71 -15.96
C THR A 909 54.61 7.17 -17.05
N VAL A 910 53.98 8.07 -17.80
CA VAL A 910 53.13 7.67 -18.93
C VAL A 910 54.04 7.33 -20.10
N GLY A 911 54.04 6.06 -20.48
CA GLY A 911 54.70 5.60 -21.70
C GLY A 911 53.94 6.05 -22.93
N ASP A 912 54.65 6.19 -24.04
CA ASP A 912 54.01 6.40 -25.33
C ASP A 912 53.47 5.07 -25.88
N GLY A 913 52.14 5.05 -26.09
CA GLY A 913 51.41 3.94 -26.71
C GLY A 913 50.65 4.37 -27.96
N CYS A 914 50.85 5.60 -28.44
CA CYS A 914 50.24 6.08 -29.68
C CYS A 914 51.10 5.66 -30.86
N ALA A 915 50.49 5.00 -31.85
CA ALA A 915 51.18 4.72 -33.10
C ALA A 915 51.33 6.00 -33.93
N PRO A 916 52.45 6.17 -34.66
CA PRO A 916 52.62 7.31 -35.54
C PRO A 916 51.58 7.27 -36.67
N THR A 917 51.20 8.44 -37.15
CA THR A 917 50.26 8.64 -38.28
C THR A 917 50.84 9.59 -39.31
N ILE A 918 50.34 9.56 -40.55
CA ILE A 918 50.65 10.57 -41.56
C ILE A 918 49.65 11.73 -41.39
N THR A 919 50.13 12.90 -40.95
CA THR A 919 49.29 14.07 -40.70
C THR A 919 48.88 14.76 -41.99
N THR A 920 49.84 14.96 -42.89
CA THR A 920 49.60 15.59 -44.19
C THR A 920 50.57 15.04 -45.23
N VAL A 921 50.10 15.02 -46.48
CA VAL A 921 50.97 14.90 -47.64
C VAL A 921 50.86 16.19 -48.43
N GLU A 922 51.99 16.79 -48.76
CA GLU A 922 52.05 18.10 -49.42
C GLU A 922 52.86 17.98 -50.70
N ALA A 923 52.35 18.53 -51.79
CA ALA A 923 53.03 18.56 -53.08
C ALA A 923 53.47 19.98 -53.42
N THR A 924 54.74 20.16 -53.77
CA THR A 924 55.29 21.45 -54.24
C THR A 924 56.09 21.25 -55.52
N TYR A 925 56.17 22.28 -56.36
CA TYR A 925 57.02 22.26 -57.56
C TYR A 925 58.02 23.40 -57.50
N GLN A 926 59.32 23.07 -57.61
CA GLN A 926 60.37 24.08 -57.67
C GLN A 926 60.74 24.35 -59.13
N THR A 927 60.36 25.54 -59.61
CA THR A 927 60.59 25.99 -60.99
C THR A 927 62.06 26.05 -61.38
N VAL A 928 62.95 26.39 -60.44
CA VAL A 928 64.40 26.52 -60.69
C VAL A 928 65.05 25.16 -60.97
N VAL A 929 64.61 24.11 -60.28
CA VAL A 929 65.20 22.76 -60.36
C VAL A 929 64.38 21.84 -61.27
N GLY A 930 63.17 22.25 -61.65
CA GLY A 930 62.28 21.49 -62.53
C GLY A 930 61.71 20.21 -61.89
N GLN A 931 61.64 20.15 -60.56
CA GLN A 931 61.25 18.96 -59.81
C GLN A 931 59.98 19.19 -58.97
N THR A 932 59.19 18.12 -58.84
CA THR A 932 58.06 18.05 -57.92
C THR A 932 58.50 17.31 -56.65
N TYR A 933 58.14 17.85 -55.47
CA TYR A 933 58.39 17.25 -54.17
C TYR A 933 57.08 16.84 -53.52
N VAL A 934 57.00 15.61 -53.01
CA VAL A 934 55.90 15.10 -52.19
C VAL A 934 56.43 14.91 -50.78
N THR A 935 56.00 15.78 -49.86
CA THR A 935 56.40 15.77 -48.44
C THR A 935 55.34 15.04 -47.63
N ILE A 936 55.75 13.97 -46.97
CA ILE A 936 54.94 13.22 -46.01
C ILE A 936 55.33 13.72 -44.63
N ASN A 937 54.40 14.33 -43.91
CA ASN A 937 54.58 14.74 -42.53
C ASN A 937 53.98 13.68 -41.61
N PHE A 938 54.76 13.21 -40.64
CA PHE A 938 54.30 12.29 -39.61
C PHE A 938 53.78 13.06 -38.38
N SER A 939 52.99 12.40 -37.53
CA SER A 939 52.51 12.96 -36.26
C SER A 939 53.64 13.22 -35.26
N GLU A 940 54.75 12.53 -35.39
CA GLU A 940 55.85 12.52 -34.44
C GLU A 940 57.15 12.11 -35.12
N ASN A 941 58.24 12.07 -34.36
CA ASN A 941 59.52 11.58 -34.87
C ASN A 941 59.46 10.06 -35.08
N VAL A 942 59.80 9.62 -36.27
CA VAL A 942 59.82 8.21 -36.66
C VAL A 942 61.22 7.78 -37.08
N ASN A 943 61.42 6.47 -37.19
CA ASN A 943 62.67 5.86 -37.59
C ASN A 943 63.06 6.07 -39.07
N VAL A 944 62.47 7.03 -39.81
CA VAL A 944 62.79 7.28 -41.22
C VAL A 944 64.27 7.55 -41.46
N ALA A 945 64.96 8.21 -40.53
CA ALA A 945 66.41 8.46 -40.64
C ALA A 945 67.27 7.17 -40.60
N SER A 946 66.71 6.04 -40.14
CA SER A 946 67.42 4.76 -40.05
C SER A 946 67.55 4.02 -41.39
N PHE A 947 66.83 4.46 -42.44
CA PHE A 947 66.91 3.87 -43.77
C PHE A 947 67.78 4.68 -44.72
N THR A 948 68.73 4.00 -45.38
CA THR A 948 69.77 4.62 -46.21
C THR A 948 69.49 4.50 -47.70
N TYR A 949 68.72 3.50 -48.14
CA TYR A 949 68.49 3.21 -49.55
C TYR A 949 67.06 3.58 -49.97
N LEU A 950 66.91 4.11 -51.19
CA LEU A 950 65.59 4.46 -51.74
C LEU A 950 64.64 3.25 -51.78
N ASP A 951 65.19 2.05 -52.02
CA ASP A 951 64.45 0.79 -52.05
C ASP A 951 63.81 0.42 -50.71
N ASP A 952 64.34 0.90 -49.59
CA ASP A 952 63.73 0.69 -48.29
C ASP A 952 62.40 1.44 -48.19
N TYR A 953 62.24 2.57 -48.90
CA TYR A 953 61.00 3.33 -48.92
C TYR A 953 60.05 2.91 -50.03
N THR A 954 60.54 2.62 -51.24
CA THR A 954 59.67 2.25 -52.38
C THR A 954 58.95 0.92 -52.19
N GLN A 955 59.45 0.05 -51.30
CA GLN A 955 58.77 -1.17 -50.88
C GLN A 955 57.54 -0.91 -50.00
N GLN A 956 57.48 0.25 -49.34
CA GLN A 956 56.48 0.56 -48.32
C GLN A 956 55.59 1.74 -48.72
N PHE A 957 56.12 2.70 -49.47
CA PHE A 957 55.40 3.88 -49.94
C PHE A 957 55.16 3.80 -51.45
N ARG A 958 53.89 3.81 -51.84
CA ARG A 958 53.45 3.82 -53.24
C ARG A 958 52.84 5.16 -53.57
N VAL A 959 53.49 5.92 -54.44
CA VAL A 959 53.03 7.25 -54.84
C VAL A 959 52.34 7.19 -56.19
N TYR A 960 51.05 7.48 -56.22
CA TYR A 960 50.23 7.56 -57.41
C TYR A 960 50.09 9.01 -57.83
N ILE A 961 50.48 9.34 -59.07
CA ILE A 961 50.27 10.66 -59.66
C ILE A 961 49.31 10.47 -60.83
N ASP A 962 48.18 11.17 -60.80
CA ASP A 962 47.12 11.09 -61.80
C ASP A 962 46.59 9.64 -61.98
N GLY A 963 46.44 8.93 -60.86
CA GLY A 963 45.99 7.54 -60.81
C GLY A 963 47.05 6.49 -61.16
N SER A 964 48.26 6.88 -61.61
CA SER A 964 49.32 5.96 -62.01
C SER A 964 50.43 5.87 -60.96
N LEU A 965 50.83 4.65 -60.59
CA LEU A 965 52.00 4.43 -59.73
C LEU A 965 53.24 5.01 -60.41
N THR A 966 53.85 6.00 -59.79
CA THR A 966 54.97 6.76 -60.36
C THR A 966 56.25 6.43 -59.60
N ALA A 967 57.33 6.15 -60.34
CA ALA A 967 58.64 5.88 -59.75
C ALA A 967 59.17 7.13 -59.02
N ILE A 968 59.69 6.92 -57.81
CA ILE A 968 60.33 7.97 -57.00
C ILE A 968 61.76 8.16 -57.52
N ASP A 969 62.16 9.39 -57.85
CA ASP A 969 63.49 9.71 -58.40
C ASP A 969 64.54 9.98 -57.31
N GLY A 970 64.10 10.26 -56.08
CA GLY A 970 64.98 10.46 -54.94
C GLY A 970 64.20 10.78 -53.66
N PHE A 971 64.89 10.85 -52.53
CA PHE A 971 64.26 11.17 -51.24
C PHE A 971 65.09 12.15 -50.39
N ASP A 972 64.50 12.64 -49.31
CA ASP A 972 65.14 13.34 -48.19
C ASP A 972 64.42 12.94 -46.90
N ASN A 973 65.18 12.38 -45.96
CA ASN A 973 64.74 11.89 -44.64
C ASN A 973 65.54 12.54 -43.49
N SER A 974 66.17 13.70 -43.75
CA SER A 974 67.02 14.38 -42.77
C SER A 974 66.27 14.91 -41.55
N VAL A 975 64.94 15.03 -41.65
CA VAL A 975 64.06 15.46 -40.55
C VAL A 975 63.28 14.24 -40.05
N PRO A 976 63.42 13.83 -38.78
CA PRO A 976 62.83 12.59 -38.27
C PRO A 976 61.30 12.46 -38.37
N ASN A 977 60.57 13.57 -38.47
CA ASN A 977 59.11 13.56 -38.65
C ASN A 977 58.67 13.90 -40.09
N LYS A 978 59.59 13.89 -41.07
CA LYS A 978 59.28 14.15 -42.48
C LYS A 978 60.02 13.22 -43.41
N LEU A 979 59.31 12.76 -44.45
CA LEU A 979 59.88 12.05 -45.58
C LEU A 979 59.49 12.76 -46.87
N ILE A 980 60.47 13.20 -47.65
CA ILE A 980 60.23 13.94 -48.89
C ILE A 980 60.64 13.05 -50.07
N PHE A 981 59.72 12.80 -50.99
CA PHE A 981 60.00 12.15 -52.27
C PHE A 981 60.14 13.17 -53.39
N LYS A 982 61.10 12.94 -54.28
CA LYS A 982 61.44 13.79 -55.43
C LYS A 982 60.98 13.12 -56.72
N PHE A 983 60.38 13.90 -57.60
CA PHE A 983 59.91 13.47 -58.91
C PHE A 983 60.38 14.44 -59.99
N ASN A 984 60.90 13.90 -61.09
CA ASN A 984 61.35 14.67 -62.22
C ASN A 984 60.17 15.24 -63.03
N GLY A 985 60.28 16.52 -63.37
CA GLY A 985 59.31 17.25 -64.18
C GLY A 985 58.18 17.91 -63.38
N ASP A 986 57.40 18.72 -64.09
CA ASP A 986 56.25 19.43 -63.55
C ASP A 986 55.04 18.49 -63.44
N LYS A 987 54.58 18.27 -62.20
CA LYS A 987 53.37 17.50 -61.92
C LYS A 987 52.25 18.37 -61.34
N ARG A 988 52.39 19.69 -61.35
CA ARG A 988 51.44 20.62 -60.72
C ARG A 988 49.99 20.32 -61.10
N TYR A 989 49.11 20.43 -60.10
CA TYR A 989 47.67 20.23 -60.20
C TYR A 989 47.20 18.81 -60.53
N LYS A 990 48.11 17.84 -60.68
CA LYS A 990 47.75 16.42 -60.76
C LYS A 990 47.30 15.92 -59.40
N SER A 991 46.37 14.97 -59.37
CA SER A 991 46.02 14.26 -58.14
C SER A 991 47.23 13.43 -57.69
N ILE A 992 47.58 13.51 -56.41
CA ILE A 992 48.66 12.72 -55.83
C ILE A 992 48.08 11.96 -54.64
N ARG A 993 48.32 10.66 -54.58
CA ARG A 993 47.96 9.78 -53.47
C ARG A 993 49.18 9.00 -53.03
N VAL A 994 49.44 8.95 -51.73
CA VAL A 994 50.51 8.14 -51.14
C VAL A 994 49.87 7.03 -50.32
N ASP A 995 50.16 5.79 -50.69
CA ASP A 995 49.78 4.63 -49.90
C ASP A 995 51.01 4.15 -49.13
N TYR A 996 50.90 4.08 -47.80
CA TYR A 996 51.85 3.37 -46.97
C TYR A 996 51.33 1.95 -46.70
N VAL A 997 52.14 0.96 -47.06
CA VAL A 997 51.88 -0.46 -46.92
C VAL A 997 53.05 -1.07 -46.16
N PRO A 998 52.87 -1.47 -44.88
CA PRO A 998 53.95 -2.03 -44.09
C PRO A 998 54.56 -3.27 -44.77
N PRO A 999 55.89 -3.37 -44.89
CA PRO A 999 56.55 -4.53 -45.47
C PRO A 999 56.44 -5.76 -44.54
N TYR A 1000 56.68 -6.95 -45.11
CA TYR A 1000 56.75 -8.19 -44.32
C TYR A 1000 57.89 -8.15 -43.29
N ASP A 1001 59.03 -7.55 -43.65
CA ASP A 1001 60.16 -7.37 -42.74
C ASP A 1001 59.86 -6.27 -41.70
N VAL A 1002 59.57 -6.71 -40.47
CA VAL A 1002 59.23 -5.85 -39.33
C VAL A 1002 60.36 -4.90 -38.93
N THR A 1003 61.62 -5.19 -39.28
CA THR A 1003 62.76 -4.31 -38.99
C THR A 1003 62.78 -3.08 -39.88
N LYS A 1004 62.08 -3.15 -41.02
CA LYS A 1004 62.02 -2.07 -42.01
C LYS A 1004 60.78 -1.19 -41.88
N ARG A 1005 59.81 -1.56 -41.05
CA ARG A 1005 58.57 -0.79 -40.89
C ARG A 1005 58.85 0.58 -40.28
N ILE A 1006 58.00 1.54 -40.65
CA ILE A 1006 57.99 2.86 -40.02
C ILE A 1006 57.44 2.71 -38.61
N LYS A 1007 58.25 3.12 -37.62
CA LYS A 1007 57.91 3.08 -36.20
C LYS A 1007 58.23 4.42 -35.57
N ASP A 1008 57.57 4.71 -34.47
CA ASP A 1008 57.98 5.80 -33.58
C ASP A 1008 59.41 5.54 -33.03
N LEU A 1009 59.94 6.51 -32.30
CA LEU A 1009 61.21 6.37 -31.59
C LEU A 1009 60.99 6.04 -30.10
N SER A 1010 59.80 5.57 -29.73
CA SER A 1010 59.46 5.24 -28.35
C SER A 1010 60.05 3.89 -27.93
N VAL A 1011 60.07 3.62 -26.62
CA VAL A 1011 60.56 2.34 -26.07
C VAL A 1011 59.73 1.16 -26.58
N ASN A 1012 58.46 1.40 -26.91
CA ASN A 1012 57.51 0.40 -27.38
C ASN A 1012 57.58 0.17 -28.90
N ASN A 1013 58.24 1.06 -29.66
CA ASN A 1013 58.38 1.00 -31.12
C ASN A 1013 57.02 0.81 -31.83
N ASN A 1014 56.03 1.67 -31.56
CA ASN A 1014 54.70 1.53 -32.13
C ASN A 1014 54.75 1.71 -33.65
N GLU A 1015 54.09 0.82 -34.41
CA GLU A 1015 54.19 0.78 -35.88
C GLU A 1015 53.14 1.66 -36.56
N LEU A 1016 53.56 2.43 -37.58
CA LEU A 1016 52.63 3.15 -38.46
C LEU A 1016 51.66 2.15 -39.11
N ALA A 1017 50.36 2.41 -39.00
CA ALA A 1017 49.34 1.58 -39.65
C ALA A 1017 49.32 1.82 -41.18
N ALA A 1018 48.91 0.80 -41.94
CA ALA A 1018 48.68 0.94 -43.37
C ALA A 1018 47.66 2.05 -43.63
N THR A 1019 47.99 2.98 -44.52
CA THR A 1019 47.15 4.17 -44.75
C THR A 1019 47.29 4.69 -46.18
N SER A 1020 46.32 5.48 -46.63
CA SER A 1020 46.31 6.12 -47.93
C SER A 1020 45.92 7.58 -47.77
N VAL A 1021 46.79 8.50 -48.19
CA VAL A 1021 46.61 9.94 -47.98
C VAL A 1021 46.77 10.68 -49.31
N ASN A 1022 45.79 11.51 -49.65
CA ASN A 1022 45.87 12.39 -50.81
C ASN A 1022 46.72 13.62 -50.48
N ALA A 1023 47.60 14.01 -51.40
CA ALA A 1023 48.41 15.19 -51.23
C ALA A 1023 47.63 16.46 -51.54
N THR A 1024 47.94 17.53 -50.80
CA THR A 1024 47.47 18.89 -51.11
C THR A 1024 48.61 19.67 -51.76
N TRP A 1025 48.32 20.36 -52.86
CA TRP A 1025 49.30 21.25 -53.50
C TRP A 1025 49.50 22.51 -52.64
N LYS A 1026 50.76 22.84 -52.38
CA LYS A 1026 51.19 24.07 -51.72
C LYS A 1026 51.80 25.07 -52.70
#